data_AF-A0AAV9PV12-F1
#
_entry.id   AF-A0AAV9PV12-F1
#
_cell.length_a   1.000
_cell.length_b   1.000
_cell.length_c   1.000
_cell.angle_alpha   90.00
_cell.angle_beta   90.00
_cell.angle_gamma   90.00
#
_symmetry.space_group_name_H-M   'P 1'
#
loop_
_entity.id
_entity.type
_entity.pdbx_description
1 polymer ?
#
loop_
_entity_poly.entity_id
_entity_poly.type
_entity_poly.pdbx_seq_one_letter_code
_entity_poly.pdbx_strand_id
1 'polypeptide(L)'
;MLRGQSIPWRTALRNGQRNICRDCRRQLSQRSLLSSPATPPSSLPLISPAARQGLQIRQFTSHPIRRKEKPPEDEPPPEVEKADAKAKKVEDELEEAPRTEDSVESKKSPSEPQPIPQPSGDGRPAAGGSGGDSSSGGGQSSGGNSDGGKRGRKSTQISKPTVPEVYPQVMAIPIAKRPLFPGFYKAITIRDPNVVAAITEMMKRGQPYVGAFLFKDDTADKDIIEKMDDVHEVGVFAQITSAFPVHGDEHSLTAVLYPHRRIKMSALLPPSASGEQGPSMVEVQPAKEGKTKSEATDGKGDVVASFEESNKEQPTQLSVYEPTAFLRKFPVSLVNVENLTEPPYDKKSDVVKALTAEIVNVFKEVASLNQLFRDQISDFSVSQSAGNVLEEPAKLADFAAAVSAGEIDELQDVLQTMNVEERLHKALVVLKKELMNAKLQSKISKDVESKIQKRQREYWLMEQMKGIRRELGIESDGKDKLVEKFKEKAQKLAMPEAVKKVFEEELNKLAHLEPAASEFNVTRNYLDWITQVPWGQRSAENFGIKNAMTVLDEDHYGLKDVKDRILEFIAVGKLRGTVEGKILCFVGPPGVGKTSIGKSIARALNRQYYRFSVGGLTDVAEIKGHRRTYVGALPGRIIQALKKCQTENPLILIDEVDKIGRGHQGDPASALLELLDPEQNSSFLDHYMDIPVDLSKVLFVCTANMTDTIPRPLLDRMELIELSGYVSDEKKAIADRYLAPQAKELSGLKDVDVKLDESAIEELINKYCRESGVRNLKKQIEKVYRKSALKIIQDLGEEALPESEALTDEGKAALEESKKDESDVKDTPESIEKETTEQPRVALKVPESVHVTISKDNLKDYVGPPVFTADRLYEKTPPGVAMGLAWTSMGGAALYVESILESALSHSSRPGLERTGNLKAVMKESILIAYSFAKNVMATRFPDNHFFDHAKIHLHCPEGAVQKDGPSAGITMATSLLSLAMNKQVDPELAMTGELTVTGKVLRIGGLREKTVAARRAGCSKILFPKDNWGDWCELPDNIKEGIEGHAIDWYSDVFDIVFPDVNVEEVNGLWKDALKKQKDNKDKDRDDEDDD
;
A
#
# COMPACT_ATOMS: atom_id res chain seq x y z
N MET A 1 -67.76 14.87 -25.36
CA MET A 1 -68.19 16.28 -25.52
C MET A 1 -67.14 17.11 -24.78
N LEU A 2 -66.26 17.90 -25.40
CA LEU A 2 -66.40 19.13 -26.24
C LEU A 2 -66.51 20.44 -25.45
N ARG A 3 -65.69 21.44 -25.84
CA ARG A 3 -65.50 22.82 -25.32
C ARG A 3 -64.70 22.92 -24.01
N GLY A 4 -63.67 23.77 -23.85
CA GLY A 4 -62.87 24.63 -24.77
C GLY A 4 -61.49 24.93 -24.12
N GLN A 5 -60.35 25.13 -24.83
CA GLN A 5 -59.95 26.26 -25.70
C GLN A 5 -59.95 27.63 -24.98
N SER A 6 -58.93 28.51 -25.04
CA SER A 6 -57.58 28.54 -25.69
C SER A 6 -56.76 29.75 -25.11
N ILE A 7 -55.46 29.69 -24.77
CA ILE A 7 -54.22 29.78 -25.61
C ILE A 7 -54.11 31.11 -26.41
N PRO A 8 -52.96 31.85 -26.52
CA PRO A 8 -51.72 31.97 -25.71
C PRO A 8 -51.19 33.44 -25.56
N TRP A 9 -49.92 33.66 -25.16
CA TRP A 9 -48.96 34.44 -26.00
C TRP A 9 -47.48 34.05 -25.74
N ARG A 10 -46.58 34.47 -26.66
CA ARG A 10 -45.12 34.28 -26.65
C ARG A 10 -44.43 35.64 -26.89
N THR A 11 -43.13 35.73 -26.58
CA THR A 11 -42.01 36.09 -27.51
C THR A 11 -40.90 36.86 -26.77
N ALA A 12 -39.69 36.93 -27.33
CA ALA A 12 -38.46 37.39 -26.69
C ALA A 12 -37.87 38.70 -27.29
N LEU A 13 -36.76 39.14 -26.68
CA LEU A 13 -35.68 40.02 -27.20
C LEU A 13 -35.78 41.56 -27.11
N ARG A 14 -34.59 42.13 -26.82
CA ARG A 14 -34.02 43.47 -27.14
C ARG A 14 -34.31 44.71 -26.27
N ASN A 15 -33.22 45.17 -25.65
CA ASN A 15 -32.61 46.52 -25.70
C ASN A 15 -33.43 47.79 -25.37
N GLY A 16 -32.97 48.52 -24.34
CA GLY A 16 -33.22 49.95 -24.13
C GLY A 16 -32.06 50.60 -23.36
N GLN A 17 -31.71 51.85 -23.67
CA GLN A 17 -30.58 52.57 -23.06
C GLN A 17 -31.03 53.80 -22.24
N ARG A 18 -30.20 54.19 -21.26
CA ARG A 18 -30.05 55.58 -20.74
C ARG A 18 -31.28 56.13 -19.96
N ASN A 19 -31.20 57.20 -19.13
CA ASN A 19 -30.11 58.17 -18.91
C ASN A 19 -30.19 58.89 -17.52
N ILE A 20 -29.09 59.55 -17.15
CA ILE A 20 -28.98 60.80 -16.35
C ILE A 20 -29.21 60.77 -14.81
N CYS A 21 -28.25 61.41 -14.12
CA CYS A 21 -28.15 61.72 -12.69
C CYS A 21 -28.65 63.14 -12.36
N ARG A 22 -28.96 63.47 -11.09
CA ARG A 22 -28.93 64.85 -10.59
C ARG A 22 -28.68 65.05 -9.07
N ASP A 23 -27.75 65.95 -8.77
CA ASP A 23 -27.76 67.03 -7.75
C ASP A 23 -27.79 66.75 -6.23
N CYS A 24 -26.60 66.43 -5.69
CA CYS A 24 -25.91 67.12 -4.59
C CYS A 24 -26.65 67.96 -3.49
N ARG A 25 -26.52 67.47 -2.24
CA ARG A 25 -25.75 68.10 -1.12
C ARG A 25 -26.32 69.30 -0.34
N ARG A 26 -27.05 69.00 0.76
CA ARG A 26 -27.25 69.79 2.02
C ARG A 26 -27.63 68.80 3.17
N GLN A 27 -27.36 68.99 4.49
CA GLN A 27 -26.48 69.94 5.21
C GLN A 27 -26.09 69.43 6.65
N LEU A 28 -25.07 70.08 7.22
CA LEU A 28 -24.71 70.39 8.64
C LEU A 28 -25.82 70.30 9.73
N SER A 29 -25.56 70.12 11.05
CA SER A 29 -24.34 69.80 11.85
C SER A 29 -24.61 69.77 13.38
N GLN A 30 -23.81 69.02 14.16
CA GLN A 30 -23.23 69.36 15.51
C GLN A 30 -22.22 68.25 15.90
N ARG A 31 -20.92 68.54 16.12
CA ARG A 31 -20.23 68.89 17.41
C ARG A 31 -20.23 67.75 18.45
N SER A 32 -19.17 67.43 19.20
CA SER A 32 -17.75 67.89 19.30
C SER A 32 -17.09 67.08 20.45
N LEU A 33 -15.78 66.87 20.68
CA LEU A 33 -14.43 67.09 20.07
C LEU A 33 -13.46 66.23 20.97
N LEU A 34 -12.15 65.97 20.80
CA LEU A 34 -10.94 66.36 20.01
C LEU A 34 -10.11 65.03 19.86
N SER A 35 -8.86 64.85 19.41
CA SER A 35 -7.72 65.65 18.89
C SER A 35 -6.76 64.73 18.09
N SER A 36 -5.70 65.28 17.46
CA SER A 36 -4.49 64.58 16.94
C SER A 36 -3.26 65.49 17.16
N PRO A 37 -2.03 65.32 16.59
CA PRO A 37 -1.63 64.98 15.19
C PRO A 37 -0.91 63.59 15.12
N ALA A 38 -0.07 63.17 14.17
CA ALA A 38 0.59 63.77 12.98
C ALA A 38 0.83 62.74 11.84
N THR A 39 1.46 63.15 10.72
CA THR A 39 1.58 62.36 9.47
C THR A 39 2.97 62.53 8.76
N PRO A 40 3.20 62.25 7.44
CA PRO A 40 4.08 61.15 6.94
C PRO A 40 5.26 61.69 6.05
N PRO A 41 5.88 60.92 5.11
CA PRO A 41 5.28 60.68 3.77
C PRO A 41 5.72 59.41 2.95
N SER A 42 4.88 59.07 1.93
CA SER A 42 5.18 58.48 0.57
C SER A 42 6.33 57.47 0.34
N SER A 43 6.19 56.42 -0.51
CA SER A 43 5.78 56.52 -1.93
C SER A 43 5.41 55.18 -2.62
N LEU A 44 4.91 55.27 -3.87
CA LEU A 44 4.62 54.16 -4.83
C LEU A 44 5.14 54.57 -6.22
N PRO A 45 5.36 53.62 -7.15
CA PRO A 45 4.42 53.53 -8.29
C PRO A 45 4.13 52.09 -8.79
N LEU A 46 3.13 51.96 -9.69
CA LEU A 46 2.79 50.74 -10.42
C LEU A 46 3.53 50.64 -11.76
N ILE A 47 3.56 49.45 -12.39
CA ILE A 47 3.16 49.19 -13.80
C ILE A 47 3.18 47.67 -14.10
N SER A 48 2.47 47.23 -15.15
CA SER A 48 2.15 45.83 -15.47
C SER A 48 2.73 45.37 -16.85
N PRO A 49 2.25 44.33 -17.60
CA PRO A 49 3.15 43.26 -18.04
C PRO A 49 3.31 43.06 -19.58
N ALA A 50 4.36 42.32 -19.99
CA ALA A 50 4.55 41.74 -21.32
C ALA A 50 5.46 40.49 -21.27
N ALA A 51 5.63 39.75 -22.38
CA ALA A 51 6.17 38.37 -22.36
C ALA A 51 7.12 38.01 -23.52
N ARG A 52 7.98 36.98 -23.28
CA ARG A 52 8.88 36.28 -24.23
C ARG A 52 10.07 37.15 -24.74
N GLN A 53 11.21 36.61 -25.21
CA GLN A 53 11.60 35.24 -25.55
C GLN A 53 13.15 35.08 -25.45
N GLY A 54 13.68 33.87 -25.20
CA GLY A 54 15.13 33.59 -25.29
C GLY A 54 15.54 32.28 -24.63
N LEU A 55 16.28 31.40 -25.33
CA LEU A 55 16.73 30.10 -24.83
C LEU A 55 18.24 30.07 -24.57
N GLN A 56 18.67 29.25 -23.61
CA GLN A 56 19.69 28.22 -23.87
C GLN A 56 19.56 27.04 -22.89
N ILE A 57 20.02 25.86 -23.30
CA ILE A 57 19.89 24.58 -22.59
C ILE A 57 21.23 23.85 -22.59
N ARG A 58 21.68 23.38 -21.41
CA ARG A 58 22.59 22.24 -21.14
C ARG A 58 22.98 22.27 -19.64
N GLN A 59 23.44 21.19 -19.00
CA GLN A 59 22.93 19.82 -18.88
C GLN A 59 23.79 19.11 -17.81
N PHE A 60 23.19 18.23 -16.99
CA PHE A 60 23.85 17.25 -16.10
C PHE A 60 24.95 17.69 -15.11
N THR A 61 24.76 17.31 -13.85
CA THR A 61 25.54 16.19 -13.28
C THR A 61 24.81 15.61 -12.06
N SER A 62 24.96 14.31 -11.84
CA SER A 62 24.51 13.61 -10.62
C SER A 62 25.47 12.47 -10.32
N HIS A 63 25.86 12.30 -9.06
CA HIS A 63 26.71 11.19 -8.60
C HIS A 63 26.16 10.62 -7.27
N PRO A 64 26.12 9.29 -7.08
CA PRO A 64 25.53 8.66 -5.90
C PRO A 64 26.54 8.48 -4.75
N ILE A 65 26.06 8.46 -3.50
CA ILE A 65 26.88 8.21 -2.30
C ILE A 65 26.41 6.94 -1.55
N ARG A 66 27.07 5.84 -1.88
CA ARG A 66 27.78 4.92 -0.96
C ARG A 66 27.15 4.63 0.43
N ARG A 67 26.46 3.49 0.56
CA ARG A 67 26.49 2.57 1.72
C ARG A 67 26.80 1.17 1.13
N LYS A 68 27.80 0.38 1.53
CA LYS A 68 28.22 -0.16 2.85
C LYS A 68 27.20 -1.13 3.45
N GLU A 69 27.42 -2.41 3.19
CA GLU A 69 26.75 -3.58 3.77
C GLU A 69 27.63 -4.22 4.86
N LYS A 70 27.00 -5.04 5.71
CA LYS A 70 27.59 -6.19 6.42
C LYS A 70 26.47 -7.22 6.70
N PRO A 71 26.78 -8.51 6.82
CA PRO A 71 25.78 -9.59 6.77
C PRO A 71 25.22 -9.96 8.16
N PRO A 72 24.08 -10.67 8.22
CA PRO A 72 23.72 -11.58 9.31
C PRO A 72 24.43 -12.95 9.15
N GLU A 73 24.44 -13.75 10.22
CA GLU A 73 25.09 -15.07 10.30
C GLU A 73 24.05 -16.22 10.27
N ASP A 74 24.49 -17.44 9.97
CA ASP A 74 23.66 -18.65 9.85
C ASP A 74 23.19 -19.20 11.21
N GLU A 75 22.00 -19.84 11.26
CA GLU A 75 21.80 -21.26 11.64
C GLU A 75 20.30 -21.70 11.47
N PRO A 76 19.94 -23.01 11.54
CA PRO A 76 19.04 -23.60 10.54
C PRO A 76 17.57 -23.87 10.97
N PRO A 77 16.68 -24.17 10.00
CA PRO A 77 15.32 -24.65 10.25
C PRO A 77 15.25 -26.18 10.50
N PRO A 78 14.31 -26.66 11.33
CA PRO A 78 14.06 -28.09 11.51
C PRO A 78 13.16 -28.69 10.42
N GLU A 79 13.65 -29.82 9.93
CA GLU A 79 13.04 -30.95 9.20
C GLU A 79 11.50 -31.12 9.26
N VAL A 80 10.92 -31.49 8.11
CA VAL A 80 9.73 -32.36 8.02
C VAL A 80 9.96 -33.38 6.91
N GLU A 81 9.96 -34.68 7.25
CA GLU A 81 10.15 -35.78 6.30
C GLU A 81 8.87 -36.14 5.51
N LYS A 82 9.04 -37.01 4.49
CA LYS A 82 7.97 -37.52 3.60
C LYS A 82 7.54 -38.93 4.03
N ALA A 83 6.27 -39.31 3.81
CA ALA A 83 5.91 -40.55 3.08
C ALA A 83 4.39 -40.79 2.92
N ASP A 84 3.91 -40.68 1.68
CA ASP A 84 3.07 -41.66 0.95
C ASP A 84 2.03 -42.60 1.65
N ALA A 85 0.75 -42.37 1.31
CA ALA A 85 0.00 -43.13 0.26
C ALA A 85 -1.21 -44.04 0.62
N LYS A 86 -2.28 -43.84 -0.21
CA LYS A 86 -3.33 -44.79 -0.68
C LYS A 86 -4.48 -45.22 0.29
N ALA A 87 -5.68 -45.61 -0.19
CA ALA A 87 -6.46 -45.31 -1.43
C ALA A 87 -7.85 -46.02 -1.43
N LYS A 88 -8.87 -45.44 -2.13
CA LYS A 88 -10.18 -46.05 -2.51
C LYS A 88 -11.10 -46.40 -1.30
N LYS A 89 -12.42 -46.68 -1.39
CA LYS A 89 -13.41 -47.05 -2.44
C LYS A 89 -14.77 -46.33 -2.05
N VAL A 90 -15.80 -46.04 -2.88
CA VAL A 90 -16.02 -46.19 -4.33
C VAL A 90 -17.16 -45.32 -4.94
N GLU A 91 -18.07 -45.94 -5.71
CA GLU A 91 -19.14 -45.49 -6.62
C GLU A 91 -20.50 -46.13 -6.21
N ASP A 92 -21.57 -45.81 -6.97
CA ASP A 92 -22.67 -46.68 -7.48
C ASP A 92 -24.01 -45.88 -7.53
N GLU A 93 -25.02 -46.08 -8.39
CA GLU A 93 -25.29 -46.76 -9.70
C GLU A 93 -26.67 -46.20 -10.19
N LEU A 94 -27.16 -46.23 -11.44
CA LEU A 94 -26.64 -46.33 -12.82
C LEU A 94 -27.77 -45.86 -13.81
N GLU A 95 -27.60 -46.03 -15.14
CA GLU A 95 -28.67 -46.41 -16.13
C GLU A 95 -29.90 -45.49 -16.45
N GLU A 96 -30.57 -45.57 -17.62
CA GLU A 96 -30.21 -46.09 -18.97
C GLU A 96 -30.88 -45.23 -20.09
N ALA A 97 -31.04 -45.80 -21.31
CA ALA A 97 -31.58 -45.18 -22.54
C ALA A 97 -32.97 -45.84 -22.88
N PRO A 98 -33.43 -46.19 -24.12
CA PRO A 98 -32.85 -46.06 -25.46
C PRO A 98 -33.81 -45.63 -26.63
N ARG A 99 -33.21 -45.47 -27.82
CA ARG A 99 -33.69 -45.89 -29.18
C ARG A 99 -34.94 -45.26 -29.85
N THR A 100 -34.62 -44.46 -30.88
CA THR A 100 -34.98 -44.64 -32.32
C THR A 100 -36.42 -44.99 -32.73
N GLU A 101 -36.97 -44.15 -33.61
CA GLU A 101 -37.52 -44.61 -34.91
C GLU A 101 -37.17 -43.58 -36.00
N ASP A 102 -37.24 -43.95 -37.29
CA ASP A 102 -36.44 -43.31 -38.35
C ASP A 102 -37.27 -42.81 -39.56
N SER A 103 -36.77 -41.74 -40.19
CA SER A 103 -37.17 -41.18 -41.50
C SER A 103 -38.60 -40.65 -41.75
N VAL A 104 -38.71 -39.46 -42.39
CA VAL A 104 -39.41 -39.23 -43.68
C VAL A 104 -39.23 -37.77 -44.18
N GLU A 105 -38.87 -37.65 -45.46
CA GLU A 105 -39.02 -36.52 -46.43
C GLU A 105 -39.01 -35.03 -45.99
N SER A 106 -37.80 -34.48 -45.87
CA SER A 106 -37.23 -33.38 -46.69
C SER A 106 -38.06 -32.19 -47.25
N LYS A 107 -37.41 -31.01 -47.23
CA LYS A 107 -37.49 -29.86 -48.20
C LYS A 107 -38.68 -28.87 -48.18
N LYS A 108 -38.52 -27.75 -47.45
CA LYS A 108 -38.11 -26.42 -48.02
C LYS A 108 -38.33 -25.25 -47.05
N SER A 109 -37.35 -24.36 -46.97
CA SER A 109 -37.49 -22.98 -46.48
C SER A 109 -37.03 -21.98 -47.55
N PRO A 110 -37.92 -21.11 -48.08
CA PRO A 110 -37.53 -20.05 -49.02
C PRO A 110 -37.48 -18.65 -48.36
N SER A 111 -36.30 -18.01 -48.45
CA SER A 111 -36.04 -16.57 -48.61
C SER A 111 -37.03 -15.48 -48.12
N GLU A 112 -36.51 -14.63 -47.21
CA GLU A 112 -36.60 -13.13 -47.16
C GLU A 112 -37.95 -12.37 -47.26
N PRO A 113 -38.00 -11.17 -46.67
CA PRO A 113 -37.94 -9.96 -47.52
C PRO A 113 -37.15 -8.76 -46.95
N GLN A 114 -36.67 -7.89 -47.85
CA GLN A 114 -36.30 -6.48 -47.58
C GLN A 114 -37.25 -5.52 -48.32
N PRO A 115 -37.22 -4.21 -48.02
CA PRO A 115 -36.89 -3.28 -49.11
C PRO A 115 -36.03 -2.06 -48.70
N ILE A 116 -35.42 -1.43 -49.71
CA ILE A 116 -34.55 -0.24 -49.65
C ILE A 116 -35.10 0.85 -50.59
N PRO A 117 -34.90 2.14 -50.28
CA PRO A 117 -34.64 3.16 -51.31
C PRO A 117 -33.35 3.95 -51.02
N GLN A 118 -32.56 4.48 -51.97
CA GLN A 118 -32.44 4.40 -53.44
C GLN A 118 -31.19 5.29 -53.79
N PRO A 119 -30.86 5.67 -55.04
CA PRO A 119 -30.99 5.05 -56.38
C PRO A 119 -29.58 4.90 -57.06
N SER A 120 -29.36 4.41 -58.30
CA SER A 120 -30.11 3.58 -59.26
C SER A 120 -29.21 3.21 -60.44
N GLY A 121 -29.35 1.99 -60.98
CA GLY A 121 -29.13 1.62 -62.41
C GLY A 121 -27.71 1.77 -62.99
N ASP A 122 -27.32 1.11 -64.08
CA ASP A 122 -27.84 -0.06 -64.82
C ASP A 122 -26.58 -0.69 -65.49
N GLY A 123 -26.49 -1.91 -66.03
CA GLY A 123 -27.49 -2.91 -66.35
C GLY A 123 -27.04 -3.74 -67.56
N ARG A 124 -26.03 -4.62 -67.39
CA ARG A 124 -25.48 -5.57 -68.39
C ARG A 124 -24.69 -4.92 -69.57
N PRO A 125 -24.02 -5.68 -70.48
CA PRO A 125 -23.39 -7.01 -70.36
C PRO A 125 -21.90 -7.04 -70.84
N ALA A 126 -21.27 -8.21 -70.68
CA ALA A 126 -20.26 -8.87 -71.53
C ALA A 126 -19.25 -8.07 -72.42
N ALA A 127 -17.96 -8.39 -72.19
CA ALA A 127 -16.89 -8.63 -73.18
C ALA A 127 -16.52 -7.57 -74.26
N GLY A 128 -15.29 -7.05 -74.17
CA GLY A 128 -14.61 -6.24 -75.19
C GLY A 128 -13.26 -5.70 -74.67
N GLY A 129 -12.39 -5.15 -75.53
CA GLY A 129 -11.12 -4.56 -75.08
C GLY A 129 -10.31 -3.79 -76.14
N SER A 130 -9.22 -3.14 -75.70
CA SER A 130 -8.33 -2.22 -76.45
C SER A 130 -8.92 -0.83 -76.73
N GLY A 131 -8.18 0.30 -76.71
CA GLY A 131 -6.81 0.55 -76.21
C GLY A 131 -6.11 1.80 -76.82
N GLY A 132 -5.44 2.62 -75.99
CA GLY A 132 -4.57 3.77 -76.39
C GLY A 132 -5.29 5.10 -76.72
N ASP A 133 -4.62 6.28 -76.76
CA ASP A 133 -3.31 6.73 -76.23
C ASP A 133 -3.18 8.29 -76.30
N SER A 134 -2.30 8.93 -75.50
CA SER A 134 -1.78 10.35 -75.59
C SER A 134 -2.76 11.57 -75.48
N SER A 135 -2.40 12.82 -75.11
CA SER A 135 -1.28 13.39 -74.29
C SER A 135 -1.43 14.91 -73.99
N SER A 136 -1.02 15.38 -72.79
CA SER A 136 -0.57 16.76 -72.37
C SER A 136 -1.51 17.99 -72.45
N GLY A 137 -1.44 18.92 -71.46
CA GLY A 137 -2.25 20.17 -71.46
C GLY A 137 -1.93 21.31 -70.45
N GLY A 138 -1.92 21.05 -69.12
CA GLY A 138 -1.47 21.99 -68.07
C GLY A 138 -2.47 23.07 -67.54
N GLY A 139 -2.41 23.40 -66.24
CA GLY A 139 -3.15 24.54 -65.63
C GLY A 139 -3.48 24.47 -64.12
N GLN A 140 -2.63 25.07 -63.27
CA GLN A 140 -2.83 25.53 -61.87
C GLN A 140 -3.91 24.94 -60.91
N SER A 141 -3.41 24.48 -59.75
CA SER A 141 -3.99 24.60 -58.38
C SER A 141 -5.22 23.78 -57.92
N SER A 142 -5.11 23.24 -56.70
CA SER A 142 -6.16 22.85 -55.74
C SER A 142 -7.07 21.63 -56.02
N GLY A 143 -6.74 20.50 -55.36
CA GLY A 143 -7.73 19.53 -54.84
C GLY A 143 -8.06 18.29 -55.69
N GLY A 144 -8.53 17.22 -55.02
CA GLY A 144 -9.46 16.25 -55.64
C GLY A 144 -8.95 14.90 -56.21
N ASN A 145 -8.53 13.97 -55.33
CA ASN A 145 -8.93 12.53 -55.30
C ASN A 145 -8.69 11.52 -56.48
N SER A 146 -8.67 10.23 -56.12
CA SER A 146 -8.98 9.01 -56.92
C SER A 146 -8.06 8.52 -58.09
N ASP A 147 -7.03 7.75 -57.71
CA ASP A 147 -6.64 6.36 -58.09
C ASP A 147 -7.03 5.68 -59.46
N GLY A 148 -6.14 4.77 -59.91
CA GLY A 148 -6.38 3.67 -60.89
C GLY A 148 -5.81 3.85 -62.32
N GLY A 149 -5.07 2.91 -62.94
CA GLY A 149 -4.46 1.67 -62.44
C GLY A 149 -3.82 0.75 -63.52
N LYS A 150 -2.60 0.23 -63.24
CA LYS A 150 -1.90 -1.01 -63.75
C LYS A 150 -1.89 -1.39 -65.26
N ARG A 151 -0.69 -1.72 -65.77
CA ARG A 151 -0.40 -3.07 -66.37
C ARG A 151 1.09 -3.40 -66.63
N GLY A 152 1.54 -4.54 -66.09
CA GLY A 152 2.62 -5.42 -66.63
C GLY A 152 4.08 -4.91 -66.62
N ARG A 153 5.11 -5.77 -66.68
CA ARG A 153 5.19 -7.24 -66.63
C ARG A 153 6.65 -7.67 -66.36
N LYS A 154 6.91 -8.52 -65.37
CA LYS A 154 7.90 -9.63 -65.46
C LYS A 154 7.81 -10.58 -64.27
N SER A 155 7.87 -11.88 -64.57
CA SER A 155 7.98 -12.97 -63.60
C SER A 155 9.42 -13.46 -63.57
N THR A 156 10.06 -13.42 -62.41
CA THR A 156 11.35 -14.10 -62.16
C THR A 156 11.08 -15.39 -61.39
N GLN A 157 11.49 -16.52 -61.97
CA GLN A 157 11.61 -17.77 -61.22
C GLN A 157 12.76 -17.61 -60.21
N ILE A 158 12.51 -17.90 -58.95
CA ILE A 158 13.55 -17.93 -57.91
C ILE A 158 14.03 -19.37 -57.78
N SER A 159 15.32 -19.60 -58.00
CA SER A 159 15.97 -20.88 -57.71
C SER A 159 15.90 -21.17 -56.21
N LYS A 160 15.60 -22.41 -55.82
CA LYS A 160 15.70 -22.82 -54.40
C LYS A 160 17.11 -22.48 -53.89
N PRO A 161 17.26 -21.72 -52.80
CA PRO A 161 18.58 -21.43 -52.24
C PRO A 161 19.21 -22.72 -51.71
N THR A 162 20.43 -23.01 -52.14
CA THR A 162 21.23 -24.10 -51.58
C THR A 162 21.72 -23.70 -50.19
N VAL A 163 21.38 -24.50 -49.18
CA VAL A 163 21.76 -24.21 -47.78
C VAL A 163 23.26 -24.44 -47.59
N PRO A 164 24.04 -23.47 -47.07
CA PRO A 164 25.46 -23.66 -46.84
C PRO A 164 25.74 -24.76 -45.81
N GLU A 165 26.63 -25.69 -46.14
CA GLU A 165 27.05 -26.75 -45.22
C GLU A 165 27.78 -26.18 -44.00
N VAL A 166 28.60 -25.13 -44.20
CA VAL A 166 29.28 -24.39 -43.12
C VAL A 166 28.85 -22.92 -43.16
N TYR A 167 28.41 -22.40 -42.02
CA TYR A 167 28.03 -20.99 -41.85
C TYR A 167 28.39 -20.59 -40.40
N PRO A 168 29.64 -20.15 -40.14
CA PRO A 168 30.25 -20.20 -38.80
C PRO A 168 29.81 -19.07 -37.86
N GLN A 169 29.05 -18.10 -38.36
CA GLN A 169 28.50 -16.99 -37.59
C GLN A 169 27.08 -16.73 -38.06
N VAL A 170 26.13 -16.59 -37.13
CA VAL A 170 24.71 -16.32 -37.39
C VAL A 170 24.21 -15.16 -36.54
N MET A 171 23.11 -14.54 -36.99
CA MET A 171 22.26 -13.79 -36.05
C MET A 171 21.51 -14.80 -35.18
N ALA A 172 21.65 -14.71 -33.87
CA ALA A 172 20.95 -15.56 -32.93
C ALA A 172 19.64 -14.90 -32.46
N ILE A 173 18.55 -15.64 -32.59
CA ILE A 173 17.22 -15.26 -32.10
C ILE A 173 16.89 -16.18 -30.91
N PRO A 174 16.59 -15.62 -29.73
CA PRO A 174 16.09 -16.41 -28.61
C PRO A 174 14.65 -16.86 -28.86
N ILE A 175 14.29 -18.01 -28.30
CA ILE A 175 12.94 -18.57 -28.34
C ILE A 175 12.51 -18.85 -26.90
N ALA A 176 11.36 -18.32 -26.50
CA ALA A 176 10.73 -18.65 -25.23
C ALA A 176 9.88 -19.94 -25.33
N LYS A 177 9.64 -20.56 -24.17
CA LYS A 177 8.61 -21.60 -23.89
C LYS A 177 8.72 -22.97 -24.57
N ARG A 178 9.43 -23.14 -25.69
CA ARG A 178 9.60 -24.45 -26.33
C ARG A 178 10.74 -24.46 -27.35
N PRO A 179 11.65 -25.44 -27.34
CA PRO A 179 12.72 -25.55 -28.34
C PRO A 179 12.17 -25.75 -29.76
N LEU A 180 13.07 -25.63 -30.75
CA LEU A 180 12.80 -25.83 -32.16
C LEU A 180 13.54 -27.09 -32.63
N PHE A 181 12.84 -28.06 -33.21
CA PHE A 181 13.43 -29.31 -33.72
C PHE A 181 13.61 -29.26 -35.24
N PRO A 182 14.67 -29.86 -35.82
CA PRO A 182 14.87 -29.96 -37.27
C PRO A 182 13.64 -30.48 -38.03
N GLY A 183 13.30 -29.83 -39.15
CA GLY A 183 12.14 -30.16 -40.00
C GLY A 183 10.81 -29.47 -39.65
N PHE A 184 10.66 -28.86 -38.46
CA PHE A 184 9.37 -28.30 -38.00
C PHE A 184 9.27 -26.79 -38.16
N TYR A 185 8.35 -26.33 -39.01
CA TYR A 185 8.05 -24.90 -39.17
C TYR A 185 7.55 -24.29 -37.84
N LYS A 186 8.18 -23.20 -37.38
CA LYS A 186 7.71 -22.41 -36.23
C LYS A 186 7.61 -20.94 -36.60
N ALA A 187 6.42 -20.38 -36.41
CA ALA A 187 6.24 -18.94 -36.43
C ALA A 187 6.71 -18.34 -35.09
N ILE A 188 7.47 -17.24 -35.16
CA ILE A 188 7.87 -16.42 -34.01
C ILE A 188 7.46 -14.97 -34.28
N THR A 189 7.04 -14.24 -33.25
CA THR A 189 6.68 -12.83 -33.35
C THR A 189 7.72 -12.00 -32.63
N ILE A 190 8.36 -11.10 -33.38
CA ILE A 190 9.47 -10.25 -32.97
C ILE A 190 8.93 -8.83 -32.81
N ARG A 191 9.28 -8.17 -31.70
CA ARG A 191 8.83 -6.84 -31.30
C ARG A 191 9.94 -5.79 -31.39
N ASP A 192 11.21 -6.18 -31.26
CA ASP A 192 12.33 -5.24 -31.30
C ASP A 192 12.58 -4.68 -32.72
N PRO A 193 12.44 -3.36 -32.94
CA PRO A 193 12.51 -2.77 -34.28
C PRO A 193 13.89 -2.92 -34.94
N ASN A 194 14.95 -3.05 -34.12
CA ASN A 194 16.32 -3.32 -34.60
C ASN A 194 16.44 -4.71 -35.23
N VAL A 195 15.82 -5.73 -34.61
CA VAL A 195 15.81 -7.11 -35.10
C VAL A 195 14.91 -7.22 -36.35
N VAL A 196 13.76 -6.54 -36.34
CA VAL A 196 12.87 -6.42 -37.50
C VAL A 196 13.59 -5.78 -38.71
N ALA A 197 14.37 -4.73 -38.49
CA ALA A 197 15.17 -4.09 -39.53
C ALA A 197 16.26 -5.02 -40.08
N ALA A 198 17.01 -5.69 -39.20
CA ALA A 198 18.05 -6.65 -39.58
C ALA A 198 17.49 -7.83 -40.39
N ILE A 199 16.37 -8.43 -39.97
CA ILE A 199 15.67 -9.51 -40.70
C ILE A 199 15.19 -9.02 -42.07
N THR A 200 14.61 -7.82 -42.13
CA THR A 200 14.15 -7.21 -43.38
C THR A 200 15.32 -7.01 -44.36
N GLU A 201 16.52 -6.69 -43.87
CA GLU A 201 17.72 -6.60 -44.70
C GLU A 201 18.32 -7.96 -45.08
N MET A 202 18.33 -8.96 -44.18
CA MET A 202 18.72 -10.35 -44.50
C MET A 202 17.87 -10.94 -45.63
N MET A 203 16.55 -10.73 -45.57
CA MET A 203 15.60 -11.14 -46.62
C MET A 203 15.89 -10.43 -47.95
N LYS A 204 16.14 -9.10 -47.94
CA LYS A 204 16.53 -8.34 -49.14
C LYS A 204 17.87 -8.80 -49.75
N ARG A 205 18.81 -9.25 -48.91
CA ARG A 205 20.13 -9.75 -49.32
C ARG A 205 20.14 -11.22 -49.74
N GLY A 206 19.02 -11.95 -49.60
CA GLY A 206 18.94 -13.37 -49.96
C GLY A 206 19.71 -14.31 -49.04
N GLN A 207 20.05 -13.88 -47.80
CA GLN A 207 20.71 -14.72 -46.79
C GLN A 207 19.87 -14.82 -45.51
N PRO A 208 18.69 -15.48 -45.55
CA PRO A 208 17.75 -15.51 -44.43
C PRO A 208 18.08 -16.62 -43.41
N TYR A 209 19.32 -16.68 -42.92
CA TYR A 209 19.80 -17.73 -42.00
C TYR A 209 20.03 -17.19 -40.59
N VAL A 210 19.50 -17.92 -39.59
CA VAL A 210 19.53 -17.53 -38.16
C VAL A 210 19.79 -18.74 -37.28
N GLY A 211 20.38 -18.52 -36.10
CA GLY A 211 20.44 -19.52 -35.04
C GLY A 211 19.27 -19.36 -34.07
N ALA A 212 18.47 -20.39 -33.87
CA ALA A 212 17.40 -20.41 -32.87
C ALA A 212 17.89 -21.09 -31.59
N PHE A 213 17.84 -20.40 -30.46
CA PHE A 213 18.29 -20.91 -29.15
C PHE A 213 17.22 -20.70 -28.08
N LEU A 214 17.13 -21.58 -27.09
CA LEU A 214 16.11 -21.57 -26.03
C LEU A 214 16.61 -20.79 -24.80
N PHE A 215 15.82 -19.85 -24.26
CA PHE A 215 16.12 -19.21 -22.96
C PHE A 215 15.99 -20.21 -21.80
N LYS A 216 16.78 -20.03 -20.75
CA LYS A 216 16.67 -20.80 -19.48
C LYS A 216 15.62 -20.25 -18.50
N ASP A 217 15.10 -19.06 -18.77
CA ASP A 217 14.07 -18.40 -17.97
C ASP A 217 12.76 -18.35 -18.76
N ASP A 218 11.75 -19.07 -18.30
CA ASP A 218 10.42 -19.16 -18.92
C ASP A 218 9.66 -17.82 -18.98
N THR A 219 10.11 -16.83 -18.21
CA THR A 219 9.52 -15.49 -18.15
C THR A 219 10.22 -14.46 -19.05
N ALA A 220 11.35 -14.84 -19.70
CA ALA A 220 12.15 -13.95 -20.53
C ALA A 220 11.56 -13.72 -21.93
N ASP A 221 10.73 -12.68 -22.07
CA ASP A 221 10.05 -12.30 -23.32
C ASP A 221 10.83 -11.22 -24.13
N LYS A 222 12.16 -11.42 -24.29
CA LYS A 222 13.11 -10.53 -25.02
C LYS A 222 13.49 -11.09 -26.41
N ASP A 223 13.78 -10.23 -27.39
CA ASP A 223 14.21 -10.64 -28.74
C ASP A 223 15.75 -10.64 -28.94
N ILE A 224 16.54 -10.17 -27.96
CA ILE A 224 18.01 -10.04 -28.04
C ILE A 224 18.66 -10.81 -26.89
N ILE A 225 19.76 -11.51 -27.20
CA ILE A 225 20.58 -12.22 -26.21
C ILE A 225 21.66 -11.28 -25.67
N GLU A 226 21.64 -10.98 -24.36
CA GLU A 226 22.61 -10.11 -23.69
C GLU A 226 23.83 -10.87 -23.18
N LYS A 227 23.65 -12.09 -22.63
CA LYS A 227 24.72 -12.96 -22.15
C LYS A 227 24.58 -14.37 -22.70
N MET A 228 25.71 -15.09 -22.77
CA MET A 228 25.73 -16.51 -23.15
C MET A 228 25.04 -17.40 -22.10
N ASP A 229 25.08 -17.00 -20.82
CA ASP A 229 24.49 -17.77 -19.73
C ASP A 229 22.95 -17.79 -19.72
N ASP A 230 22.29 -16.81 -20.34
CA ASP A 230 20.83 -16.67 -20.35
C ASP A 230 20.14 -17.80 -21.16
N VAL A 231 20.91 -18.54 -21.97
CA VAL A 231 20.44 -19.38 -23.07
C VAL A 231 21.09 -20.76 -23.03
N HIS A 232 20.45 -21.80 -23.58
CA HIS A 232 21.08 -23.12 -23.72
C HIS A 232 22.13 -23.14 -24.86
N GLU A 233 23.23 -23.86 -24.64
CA GLU A 233 24.36 -23.92 -25.61
C GLU A 233 23.98 -24.55 -26.96
N VAL A 234 23.04 -25.51 -26.95
CA VAL A 234 22.58 -26.23 -28.15
C VAL A 234 21.29 -25.61 -28.65
N GLY A 235 21.33 -25.14 -29.89
CA GLY A 235 20.20 -24.61 -30.64
C GLY A 235 20.13 -25.22 -32.04
N VAL A 236 19.40 -24.56 -32.94
CA VAL A 236 19.14 -25.07 -34.29
C VAL A 236 19.32 -23.98 -35.35
N PHE A 237 20.06 -24.31 -36.40
CA PHE A 237 20.24 -23.49 -37.58
C PHE A 237 18.94 -23.49 -38.40
N ALA A 238 18.32 -22.33 -38.54
CA ALA A 238 17.02 -22.16 -39.18
C ALA A 238 17.08 -21.13 -40.31
N GLN A 239 16.16 -21.28 -41.25
CA GLN A 239 15.97 -20.41 -42.39
C GLN A 239 14.65 -19.66 -42.25
N ILE A 240 14.65 -18.33 -42.35
CA ILE A 240 13.42 -17.55 -42.44
C ILE A 240 12.83 -17.76 -43.84
N THR A 241 11.69 -18.44 -43.92
CA THR A 241 11.02 -18.78 -45.19
C THR A 241 10.05 -17.69 -45.63
N SER A 242 9.44 -16.99 -44.67
CA SER A 242 8.57 -15.85 -44.87
C SER A 242 8.56 -14.98 -43.62
N ALA A 243 8.24 -13.69 -43.79
CA ALA A 243 8.05 -12.77 -42.67
C ALA A 243 6.96 -11.75 -43.03
N PHE A 244 6.05 -11.49 -42.09
CA PHE A 244 4.86 -10.67 -42.30
C PHE A 244 4.73 -9.65 -41.15
N PRO A 245 4.47 -8.35 -41.43
CA PRO A 245 4.16 -7.39 -40.38
C PRO A 245 2.80 -7.72 -39.77
N VAL A 246 2.63 -7.50 -38.46
CA VAL A 246 1.36 -7.75 -37.77
C VAL A 246 0.37 -6.62 -38.07
N HIS A 247 -0.88 -6.96 -38.40
CA HIS A 247 -1.93 -5.97 -38.63
C HIS A 247 -2.32 -5.25 -37.32
N GLY A 248 -1.73 -4.07 -37.10
CA GLY A 248 -1.99 -3.18 -35.97
C GLY A 248 -0.77 -2.35 -35.58
N ASP A 249 0.42 -2.95 -35.63
CA ASP A 249 1.69 -2.35 -35.19
C ASP A 249 2.77 -2.46 -36.27
N GLU A 250 3.17 -1.32 -36.86
CA GLU A 250 4.24 -1.25 -37.87
C GLU A 250 5.63 -1.68 -37.35
N HIS A 251 5.77 -1.88 -36.04
CA HIS A 251 7.04 -2.22 -35.39
C HIS A 251 7.19 -3.72 -35.06
N SER A 252 6.19 -4.56 -35.33
CA SER A 252 6.24 -6.00 -35.03
C SER A 252 6.15 -6.89 -36.28
N LEU A 253 6.92 -7.99 -36.27
CA LEU A 253 7.11 -8.88 -37.41
C LEU A 253 6.94 -10.34 -36.98
N THR A 254 6.05 -11.07 -37.64
CA THR A 254 5.95 -12.53 -37.48
C THR A 254 6.78 -13.21 -38.56
N ALA A 255 7.86 -13.89 -38.17
CA ALA A 255 8.78 -14.62 -39.04
C ALA A 255 8.54 -16.13 -38.93
N VAL A 256 8.51 -16.84 -40.05
CA VAL A 256 8.37 -18.30 -40.11
C VAL A 256 9.74 -18.94 -40.31
N LEU A 257 10.22 -19.61 -39.28
CA LEU A 257 11.49 -20.35 -39.27
C LEU A 257 11.28 -21.79 -39.75
N TYR A 258 12.12 -22.22 -40.69
CA TYR A 258 12.30 -23.63 -41.05
C TYR A 258 13.68 -24.13 -40.55
N PRO A 259 13.73 -25.00 -39.54
CA PRO A 259 14.96 -25.53 -38.95
C PRO A 259 15.59 -26.66 -39.78
N HIS A 260 16.90 -26.59 -40.02
CA HIS A 260 17.65 -27.55 -40.83
C HIS A 260 18.53 -28.51 -40.02
N ARG A 261 19.31 -28.01 -39.05
CA ARG A 261 20.30 -28.84 -38.30
C ARG A 261 20.65 -28.28 -36.92
N ARG A 262 21.05 -29.15 -35.99
CA ARG A 262 21.52 -28.77 -34.64
C ARG A 262 22.86 -28.03 -34.70
N ILE A 263 23.02 -27.01 -33.88
CA ILE A 263 24.24 -26.19 -33.76
C ILE A 263 24.57 -25.94 -32.29
N LYS A 264 25.86 -25.80 -31.97
CA LYS A 264 26.32 -25.32 -30.67
C LYS A 264 26.81 -23.88 -30.79
N MET A 265 26.42 -23.03 -29.84
CA MET A 265 26.98 -21.69 -29.63
C MET A 265 28.38 -21.81 -29.03
N SER A 266 29.39 -21.23 -29.68
CA SER A 266 30.78 -21.23 -29.19
C SER A 266 31.23 -19.85 -28.66
N ALA A 267 30.71 -18.74 -29.19
CA ALA A 267 30.93 -17.41 -28.64
C ALA A 267 29.82 -16.41 -29.02
N LEU A 268 29.38 -15.60 -28.06
CA LEU A 268 28.51 -14.42 -28.28
C LEU A 268 29.37 -13.17 -28.53
N LEU A 269 29.05 -12.41 -29.58
CA LEU A 269 29.67 -11.11 -29.86
C LEU A 269 28.77 -9.98 -29.34
N PRO A 270 29.28 -9.06 -28.50
CA PRO A 270 28.46 -8.02 -27.90
C PRO A 270 28.02 -6.97 -28.95
N PRO A 271 26.78 -6.44 -28.86
CA PRO A 271 26.29 -5.42 -29.77
C PRO A 271 27.07 -4.10 -29.60
N SER A 272 27.77 -3.67 -30.65
CA SER A 272 28.69 -2.53 -30.63
C SER A 272 27.96 -1.18 -30.59
N ALA A 273 28.06 -0.46 -29.46
CA ALA A 273 27.26 0.72 -29.17
C ALA A 273 28.02 2.07 -29.28
N SER A 274 28.65 2.36 -30.42
CA SER A 274 29.14 3.71 -30.78
C SER A 274 29.50 3.79 -32.26
N GLY A 275 29.14 4.88 -32.95
CA GLY A 275 29.44 5.07 -34.38
C GLY A 275 30.51 6.14 -34.64
N GLU A 276 31.55 5.78 -35.40
CA GLU A 276 32.50 6.72 -36.05
C GLU A 276 32.62 6.39 -37.56
N GLN A 277 33.28 7.25 -38.34
CA GLN A 277 33.05 7.35 -39.79
C GLN A 277 34.24 6.97 -40.71
N GLY A 278 33.91 6.29 -41.81
CA GLY A 278 34.67 6.33 -43.08
C GLY A 278 35.73 5.24 -43.30
N PRO A 279 36.33 5.15 -44.50
CA PRO A 279 36.13 6.02 -45.69
C PRO A 279 35.18 5.41 -46.74
N SER A 280 35.27 5.87 -48.00
CA SER A 280 34.19 5.85 -49.01
C SER A 280 34.37 4.90 -50.20
N MET A 281 33.22 4.51 -50.79
CA MET A 281 32.92 4.24 -52.21
C MET A 281 34.04 3.75 -53.17
N VAL A 282 33.78 2.62 -53.84
CA VAL A 282 34.28 2.32 -55.19
C VAL A 282 33.13 1.77 -56.03
N GLU A 283 32.87 2.37 -57.19
CA GLU A 283 32.02 1.79 -58.25
C GLU A 283 32.85 0.91 -59.19
N VAL A 284 32.34 -0.26 -59.59
CA VAL A 284 32.55 -0.79 -60.96
C VAL A 284 31.31 -1.55 -61.43
N GLN A 285 30.82 -1.20 -62.62
CA GLN A 285 29.99 -2.01 -63.51
C GLN A 285 30.46 -1.75 -64.96
N PRO A 286 30.14 -2.61 -65.95
CA PRO A 286 29.84 -4.04 -65.89
C PRO A 286 30.62 -4.87 -66.94
N ALA A 287 30.58 -6.20 -66.83
CA ALA A 287 30.95 -7.10 -67.93
C ALA A 287 30.01 -8.32 -68.04
N LYS A 288 29.25 -8.37 -69.15
CA LYS A 288 28.49 -9.51 -69.70
C LYS A 288 29.33 -10.13 -70.83
N GLU A 289 29.15 -11.35 -71.35
CA GLU A 289 28.35 -12.55 -71.02
C GLU A 289 29.03 -13.71 -71.80
N GLY A 290 29.22 -14.91 -71.23
CA GLY A 290 29.97 -15.98 -71.91
C GLY A 290 29.66 -17.38 -71.40
N LYS A 291 28.71 -18.08 -72.05
CA LYS A 291 28.12 -19.34 -71.58
C LYS A 291 29.07 -20.55 -71.63
N THR A 292 29.01 -21.38 -70.59
CA THR A 292 29.49 -22.77 -70.56
C THR A 292 28.62 -23.72 -71.40
N LYS A 293 29.27 -24.64 -72.12
CA LYS A 293 28.78 -25.90 -72.72
C LYS A 293 30.02 -26.67 -73.24
N SER A 294 30.06 -28.00 -73.38
CA SER A 294 29.26 -29.11 -72.80
C SER A 294 29.87 -30.45 -73.26
N GLU A 295 29.95 -31.44 -72.35
CA GLU A 295 29.94 -32.91 -72.60
C GLU A 295 31.02 -33.59 -73.47
N ALA A 296 31.38 -34.82 -73.05
CA ALA A 296 31.90 -35.94 -73.86
C ALA A 296 33.28 -35.73 -74.55
N THR A 297 34.05 -36.73 -75.02
CA THR A 297 34.28 -38.19 -74.80
C THR A 297 35.62 -38.45 -75.52
N ASP A 298 36.44 -39.47 -75.31
CA ASP A 298 36.30 -40.82 -74.73
C ASP A 298 37.72 -41.30 -74.32
N GLY A 299 37.87 -42.54 -73.82
CA GLY A 299 39.18 -43.21 -73.84
C GLY A 299 39.48 -44.12 -72.64
N LYS A 300 39.57 -45.43 -72.90
CA LYS A 300 40.07 -46.44 -71.96
C LYS A 300 41.31 -47.08 -72.57
N GLY A 301 42.48 -46.98 -71.91
CA GLY A 301 43.78 -47.22 -72.56
C GLY A 301 44.94 -47.62 -71.64
N ASP A 302 44.77 -48.75 -70.96
CA ASP A 302 45.84 -49.73 -70.63
C ASP A 302 47.02 -49.39 -69.68
N VAL A 303 47.81 -50.43 -69.40
CA VAL A 303 49.10 -50.48 -68.65
C VAL A 303 50.17 -49.63 -69.40
N VAL A 304 51.23 -49.03 -68.82
CA VAL A 304 52.24 -49.53 -67.86
C VAL A 304 52.88 -48.40 -67.02
N ALA A 305 53.29 -48.75 -65.78
CA ALA A 305 54.19 -48.10 -64.79
C ALA A 305 55.04 -46.86 -65.22
N SER A 306 55.40 -45.95 -64.31
CA SER A 306 56.40 -46.19 -63.23
C SER A 306 56.57 -44.99 -62.25
N PHE A 307 57.15 -45.27 -61.07
CA PHE A 307 58.18 -44.51 -60.29
C PHE A 307 58.30 -42.96 -60.41
N GLU A 308 58.59 -42.18 -59.35
CA GLU A 308 58.62 -42.36 -57.87
C GLU A 308 58.85 -40.97 -57.20
N GLU A 309 59.07 -40.95 -55.87
CA GLU A 309 59.82 -39.94 -55.09
C GLU A 309 59.24 -38.53 -54.72
N SER A 310 59.29 -38.27 -53.40
CA SER A 310 59.95 -37.12 -52.74
C SER A 310 59.38 -35.67 -52.78
N ASN A 311 58.37 -35.44 -51.94
CA ASN A 311 58.42 -34.53 -50.78
C ASN A 311 59.05 -33.11 -50.90
N LYS A 312 58.20 -32.07 -51.11
CA LYS A 312 58.06 -30.85 -50.26
C LYS A 312 57.22 -29.74 -50.93
N GLU A 313 56.33 -29.07 -50.19
CA GLU A 313 56.33 -27.60 -49.95
C GLU A 313 55.07 -27.09 -49.20
N GLN A 314 55.14 -25.84 -48.72
CA GLN A 314 54.08 -25.02 -48.09
C GLN A 314 54.19 -23.60 -48.70
N PRO A 315 53.26 -22.66 -48.41
CA PRO A 315 51.81 -22.73 -48.47
C PRO A 315 51.26 -21.57 -49.34
N THR A 316 49.94 -21.35 -49.39
CA THR A 316 49.40 -20.05 -49.83
C THR A 316 48.19 -19.65 -49.00
N GLN A 317 48.17 -18.42 -48.49
CA GLN A 317 47.09 -17.90 -47.65
C GLN A 317 45.94 -17.38 -48.51
N LEU A 318 44.70 -17.67 -48.11
CA LEU A 318 43.47 -17.12 -48.68
C LEU A 318 42.68 -16.42 -47.57
N SER A 319 42.25 -15.18 -47.84
CA SER A 319 41.54 -14.35 -46.88
C SER A 319 40.09 -14.81 -46.68
N VAL A 320 39.64 -14.81 -45.42
CA VAL A 320 38.29 -15.26 -45.05
C VAL A 320 37.23 -14.25 -45.51
N TYR A 321 36.20 -14.75 -46.18
CA TYR A 321 35.01 -14.00 -46.57
C TYR A 321 33.98 -14.03 -45.43
N GLU A 322 33.69 -12.88 -44.82
CA GLU A 322 32.63 -12.74 -43.80
C GLU A 322 31.29 -12.32 -44.46
N PRO A 323 30.31 -13.23 -44.66
CA PRO A 323 29.01 -12.86 -45.21
C PRO A 323 28.18 -11.97 -44.27
N THR A 324 28.40 -12.07 -42.96
CA THR A 324 27.65 -11.43 -41.88
C THR A 324 28.06 -10.00 -41.56
N ALA A 325 29.14 -9.47 -42.17
CA ALA A 325 29.75 -8.19 -41.79
C ALA A 325 28.80 -6.97 -41.81
N PHE A 326 27.69 -7.02 -42.58
CA PHE A 326 26.69 -5.95 -42.60
C PHE A 326 25.81 -5.90 -41.34
N LEU A 327 25.64 -7.02 -40.63
CA LEU A 327 24.82 -7.08 -39.42
C LEU A 327 25.44 -6.31 -38.24
N ARG A 328 26.78 -6.10 -38.27
CA ARG A 328 27.51 -5.23 -37.31
C ARG A 328 27.00 -3.78 -37.27
N LYS A 329 26.15 -3.36 -38.22
CA LYS A 329 25.49 -2.05 -38.23
C LYS A 329 24.25 -1.96 -37.35
N PHE A 330 23.69 -3.09 -36.93
CA PHE A 330 22.48 -3.18 -36.11
C PHE A 330 22.86 -3.71 -34.71
N PRO A 331 22.23 -3.21 -33.63
CA PRO A 331 22.40 -3.79 -32.30
C PRO A 331 21.61 -5.10 -32.21
N VAL A 332 22.20 -6.20 -32.68
CA VAL A 332 21.61 -7.55 -32.69
C VAL A 332 22.61 -8.58 -32.18
N SER A 333 22.10 -9.67 -31.59
CA SER A 333 22.90 -10.80 -31.10
C SER A 333 23.56 -11.56 -32.25
N LEU A 334 24.87 -11.40 -32.41
CA LEU A 334 25.70 -12.17 -33.34
C LEU A 334 26.45 -13.27 -32.58
N VAL A 335 26.37 -14.51 -33.08
CA VAL A 335 26.91 -15.69 -32.39
C VAL A 335 27.73 -16.53 -33.37
N ASN A 336 28.92 -16.94 -32.94
CA ASN A 336 29.73 -17.94 -33.63
C ASN A 336 29.21 -19.33 -33.27
N VAL A 337 29.05 -20.19 -34.27
CA VAL A 337 28.34 -21.47 -34.16
C VAL A 337 29.04 -22.62 -34.86
N GLU A 338 28.97 -23.80 -34.23
CA GLU A 338 29.52 -25.05 -34.71
C GLU A 338 28.40 -26.03 -35.08
N ASN A 339 28.54 -26.73 -36.20
CA ASN A 339 27.58 -27.76 -36.61
C ASN A 339 27.77 -29.02 -35.76
N LEU A 340 26.70 -29.53 -35.17
CA LEU A 340 26.72 -30.83 -34.48
C LEU A 340 26.41 -31.96 -35.48
N THR A 341 27.37 -32.85 -35.70
CA THR A 341 27.19 -34.08 -36.47
C THR A 341 26.77 -35.24 -35.57
N GLU A 342 25.94 -36.15 -36.08
CA GLU A 342 25.48 -37.32 -35.31
C GLU A 342 26.54 -38.43 -35.31
N PRO A 343 26.77 -39.11 -34.17
CA PRO A 343 27.66 -40.27 -34.12
C PRO A 343 27.05 -41.46 -34.90
N PRO A 344 27.86 -42.29 -35.58
CA PRO A 344 27.37 -43.46 -36.30
C PRO A 344 26.80 -44.50 -35.32
N TYR A 345 25.54 -44.89 -35.52
CA TYR A 345 24.83 -45.89 -34.72
C TYR A 345 24.63 -47.20 -35.50
N ASP A 346 24.57 -48.34 -34.80
CA ASP A 346 24.27 -49.62 -35.46
C ASP A 346 22.76 -49.77 -35.73
N LYS A 347 22.40 -49.72 -37.02
CA LYS A 347 21.04 -49.97 -37.51
C LYS A 347 20.51 -51.38 -37.19
N LYS A 348 21.35 -52.29 -36.71
CA LYS A 348 20.97 -53.65 -36.30
C LYS A 348 20.68 -53.78 -34.80
N SER A 349 20.91 -52.77 -33.95
CA SER A 349 20.57 -52.82 -32.52
C SER A 349 19.08 -53.17 -32.32
N ASP A 350 18.80 -54.22 -31.56
CA ASP A 350 17.42 -54.65 -31.28
C ASP A 350 16.72 -53.70 -30.30
N VAL A 351 17.47 -52.99 -29.45
CA VAL A 351 16.94 -51.95 -28.55
C VAL A 351 16.39 -50.78 -29.36
N VAL A 352 17.17 -50.28 -30.33
CA VAL A 352 16.74 -49.19 -31.24
C VAL A 352 15.47 -49.56 -32.01
N LYS A 353 15.37 -50.80 -32.50
CA LYS A 353 14.15 -51.30 -33.18
C LYS A 353 12.95 -51.37 -32.24
N ALA A 354 13.14 -51.89 -31.01
CA ALA A 354 12.07 -52.00 -30.03
C ALA A 354 11.51 -50.63 -29.62
N LEU A 355 12.39 -49.66 -29.35
CA LEU A 355 12.01 -48.27 -29.06
C LEU A 355 11.27 -47.61 -30.23
N THR A 356 11.77 -47.81 -31.45
CA THR A 356 11.13 -47.31 -32.69
C THR A 356 9.71 -47.85 -32.85
N ALA A 357 9.51 -49.17 -32.63
CA ALA A 357 8.20 -49.80 -32.70
C ALA A 357 7.25 -49.32 -31.58
N GLU A 358 7.75 -49.16 -30.36
CA GLU A 358 6.96 -48.69 -29.21
C GLU A 358 6.51 -47.23 -29.38
N ILE A 359 7.40 -46.33 -29.84
CA ILE A 359 7.04 -44.95 -30.19
C ILE A 359 5.91 -44.93 -31.23
N VAL A 360 5.99 -45.77 -32.27
CA VAL A 360 4.95 -45.90 -33.31
C VAL A 360 3.63 -46.47 -32.76
N ASN A 361 3.65 -47.29 -31.72
CA ASN A 361 2.43 -47.76 -31.05
C ASN A 361 1.79 -46.66 -30.20
N VAL A 362 2.59 -45.96 -29.38
CA VAL A 362 2.13 -44.81 -28.58
C VAL A 362 1.53 -43.72 -29.48
N PHE A 363 2.17 -43.41 -30.63
CA PHE A 363 1.62 -42.48 -31.61
C PHE A 363 0.22 -42.87 -32.13
N LYS A 364 -0.03 -44.17 -32.40
CA LYS A 364 -1.36 -44.65 -32.83
C LYS A 364 -2.42 -44.46 -31.75
N GLU A 365 -2.07 -44.68 -30.48
CA GLU A 365 -2.98 -44.42 -29.36
C GLU A 365 -3.32 -42.93 -29.25
N VAL A 366 -2.32 -42.02 -29.30
CA VAL A 366 -2.59 -40.56 -29.24
C VAL A 366 -3.43 -40.10 -30.44
N ALA A 367 -3.14 -40.58 -31.64
CA ALA A 367 -3.91 -40.27 -32.85
C ALA A 367 -5.37 -40.78 -32.82
N SER A 368 -5.68 -41.76 -31.97
CA SER A 368 -7.06 -42.22 -31.74
C SER A 368 -7.85 -41.35 -30.76
N LEU A 369 -7.17 -40.54 -29.95
CA LEU A 369 -7.75 -39.68 -28.91
C LEU A 369 -7.81 -38.21 -29.35
N ASN A 370 -6.87 -37.76 -30.19
CA ASN A 370 -6.77 -36.38 -30.66
C ASN A 370 -6.63 -36.31 -32.19
N GLN A 371 -7.68 -35.82 -32.85
CA GLN A 371 -7.73 -35.67 -34.32
C GLN A 371 -6.68 -34.67 -34.84
N LEU A 372 -6.34 -33.61 -34.10
CA LEU A 372 -5.28 -32.66 -34.51
C LEU A 372 -3.91 -33.34 -34.59
N PHE A 373 -3.64 -34.28 -33.69
CA PHE A 373 -2.41 -35.06 -33.66
C PHE A 373 -2.34 -36.02 -34.87
N ARG A 374 -3.47 -36.64 -35.22
CA ARG A 374 -3.60 -37.50 -36.40
C ARG A 374 -3.30 -36.75 -37.70
N ASP A 375 -3.78 -35.51 -37.82
CA ASP A 375 -3.52 -34.68 -39.00
C ASP A 375 -2.03 -34.32 -39.09
N GLN A 376 -1.38 -33.98 -37.97
CA GLN A 376 0.07 -33.72 -37.89
C GLN A 376 0.94 -34.95 -38.24
N ILE A 377 0.53 -36.16 -37.85
CA ILE A 377 1.18 -37.41 -38.32
C ILE A 377 1.05 -37.55 -39.83
N SER A 378 -0.11 -37.20 -40.41
CA SER A 378 -0.33 -37.31 -41.85
C SER A 378 0.52 -36.31 -42.63
N ASP A 379 0.62 -35.05 -42.19
CA ASP A 379 1.49 -34.03 -42.79
C ASP A 379 2.97 -34.41 -42.70
N PHE A 380 3.43 -34.96 -41.58
CA PHE A 380 4.80 -35.46 -41.43
C PHE A 380 5.09 -36.66 -42.37
N SER A 381 4.12 -37.56 -42.51
CA SER A 381 4.20 -38.74 -43.40
C SER A 381 4.14 -38.39 -44.90
N VAL A 382 3.67 -37.19 -45.25
CA VAL A 382 3.56 -36.67 -46.62
C VAL A 382 4.72 -35.72 -46.99
N SER A 383 5.32 -35.04 -45.99
CA SER A 383 6.37 -34.03 -46.21
C SER A 383 7.81 -34.58 -46.21
N GLN A 384 8.05 -35.76 -45.62
CA GLN A 384 9.23 -36.59 -45.91
C GLN A 384 8.87 -37.66 -46.98
N SER A 385 9.85 -38.15 -47.75
CA SER A 385 9.63 -39.12 -48.83
C SER A 385 8.86 -40.36 -48.35
N ALA A 386 7.65 -40.55 -48.88
CA ALA A 386 6.71 -41.56 -48.41
C ALA A 386 7.26 -42.99 -48.51
N GLY A 387 7.54 -43.60 -47.36
CA GLY A 387 7.97 -44.99 -47.22
C GLY A 387 8.69 -45.28 -45.91
N ASN A 388 9.79 -44.56 -45.65
CA ASN A 388 10.89 -45.10 -44.81
C ASN A 388 11.07 -44.40 -43.44
N VAL A 389 10.00 -43.84 -42.84
CA VAL A 389 10.06 -43.19 -41.51
C VAL A 389 10.58 -44.14 -40.41
N LEU A 390 10.42 -45.46 -40.59
CA LEU A 390 10.95 -46.50 -39.70
C LEU A 390 12.47 -46.73 -39.82
N GLU A 391 13.14 -46.19 -40.84
CA GLU A 391 14.58 -46.41 -41.09
C GLU A 391 15.49 -45.28 -40.55
N GLU A 392 14.90 -44.17 -40.10
CA GLU A 392 15.60 -42.97 -39.60
C GLU A 392 15.18 -42.65 -38.14
N PRO A 393 15.57 -43.48 -37.14
CA PRO A 393 15.19 -43.31 -35.74
C PRO A 393 15.48 -41.92 -35.16
N ALA A 394 16.56 -41.27 -35.60
CA ALA A 394 16.91 -39.91 -35.18
C ALA A 394 15.80 -38.87 -35.52
N LYS A 395 15.18 -38.95 -36.70
CA LYS A 395 14.07 -38.06 -37.08
C LYS A 395 12.77 -38.42 -36.36
N LEU A 396 12.56 -39.71 -36.06
CA LEU A 396 11.37 -40.16 -35.32
C LEU A 396 11.37 -39.64 -33.87
N ALA A 397 12.54 -39.64 -33.21
CA ALA A 397 12.69 -39.05 -31.88
C ALA A 397 12.42 -37.53 -31.89
N ASP A 398 12.95 -36.81 -32.88
CA ASP A 398 12.75 -35.37 -33.02
C ASP A 398 11.28 -35.03 -33.36
N PHE A 399 10.58 -35.86 -34.15
CA PHE A 399 9.12 -35.74 -34.38
C PHE A 399 8.32 -35.99 -33.08
N ALA A 400 8.66 -37.03 -32.31
CA ALA A 400 7.99 -37.32 -31.05
C ALA A 400 8.10 -36.16 -30.04
N ALA A 401 9.27 -35.53 -29.94
CA ALA A 401 9.46 -34.35 -29.08
C ALA A 401 8.82 -33.07 -29.65
N ALA A 402 8.84 -32.86 -30.98
CA ALA A 402 8.23 -31.69 -31.61
C ALA A 402 6.70 -31.63 -31.41
N VAL A 403 6.02 -32.79 -31.44
CA VAL A 403 4.57 -32.83 -31.26
C VAL A 403 4.19 -32.84 -29.77
N SER A 404 4.78 -33.71 -28.94
CA SER A 404 4.38 -33.94 -27.54
C SER A 404 4.60 -32.73 -26.61
N ALA A 405 3.58 -32.33 -25.83
CA ALA A 405 3.64 -31.19 -24.91
C ALA A 405 4.35 -31.54 -23.59
N GLY A 406 5.64 -31.92 -23.69
CA GLY A 406 6.54 -32.12 -22.56
C GLY A 406 6.98 -30.85 -21.86
N GLU A 407 7.64 -31.03 -20.72
CA GLU A 407 8.32 -29.95 -20.00
C GLU A 407 9.51 -29.41 -20.81
N ILE A 408 9.86 -28.14 -20.55
CA ILE A 408 10.78 -27.37 -21.41
C ILE A 408 12.19 -27.96 -21.37
N ASP A 409 12.67 -28.31 -20.18
CA ASP A 409 13.93 -29.03 -19.97
C ASP A 409 13.92 -30.39 -20.67
N GLU A 410 12.88 -31.21 -20.53
CA GLU A 410 12.81 -32.55 -21.15
C GLU A 410 12.90 -32.49 -22.68
N LEU A 411 12.24 -31.50 -23.30
CA LEU A 411 12.32 -31.27 -24.74
C LEU A 411 13.72 -30.78 -25.15
N GLN A 412 14.31 -29.86 -24.39
CA GLN A 412 15.68 -29.40 -24.63
C GLN A 412 16.72 -30.50 -24.43
N ASP A 413 16.45 -31.47 -23.55
CA ASP A 413 17.29 -32.64 -23.30
C ASP A 413 17.30 -33.60 -24.49
N VAL A 414 16.16 -33.79 -25.18
CA VAL A 414 16.09 -34.52 -26.46
C VAL A 414 16.88 -33.78 -27.56
N LEU A 415 16.89 -32.44 -27.54
CA LEU A 415 17.66 -31.61 -28.48
C LEU A 415 19.17 -31.60 -28.19
N GLN A 416 19.58 -31.78 -26.93
CA GLN A 416 21.00 -31.93 -26.55
C GLN A 416 21.55 -33.35 -26.76
N THR A 417 20.71 -34.39 -26.58
CA THR A 417 21.17 -35.79 -26.60
C THR A 417 21.57 -36.25 -28.00
N MET A 418 22.87 -36.46 -28.23
CA MET A 418 23.41 -36.87 -29.53
C MET A 418 23.41 -38.39 -29.75
N ASN A 419 23.37 -39.21 -28.70
CA ASN A 419 23.18 -40.67 -28.82
C ASN A 419 21.74 -40.99 -29.25
N VAL A 420 21.56 -41.69 -30.37
CA VAL A 420 20.24 -42.02 -30.93
C VAL A 420 19.42 -42.93 -30.01
N GLU A 421 20.05 -43.86 -29.30
CA GLU A 421 19.35 -44.82 -28.42
C GLU A 421 18.79 -44.13 -27.17
N GLU A 422 19.61 -43.29 -26.51
CA GLU A 422 19.19 -42.42 -25.40
C GLU A 422 18.14 -41.39 -25.83
N ARG A 423 18.30 -40.80 -27.03
CA ARG A 423 17.35 -39.83 -27.59
C ARG A 423 15.97 -40.46 -27.82
N LEU A 424 15.92 -41.68 -28.37
CA LEU A 424 14.68 -42.45 -28.50
C LEU A 424 14.05 -42.73 -27.13
N HIS A 425 14.83 -43.13 -26.12
CA HIS A 425 14.34 -43.34 -24.76
C HIS A 425 13.70 -42.07 -24.17
N LYS A 426 14.39 -40.91 -24.25
CA LYS A 426 13.84 -39.63 -23.75
C LYS A 426 12.58 -39.21 -24.50
N ALA A 427 12.58 -39.29 -25.84
CA ALA A 427 11.43 -38.94 -26.66
C ALA A 427 10.20 -39.83 -26.40
N LEU A 428 10.41 -41.13 -26.12
CA LEU A 428 9.36 -42.08 -25.73
C LEU A 428 8.71 -41.70 -24.39
N VAL A 429 9.49 -41.27 -23.40
CA VAL A 429 8.96 -40.81 -22.10
C VAL A 429 8.05 -39.59 -22.28
N VAL A 430 8.49 -38.58 -23.03
CA VAL A 430 7.69 -37.36 -23.28
C VAL A 430 6.41 -37.69 -24.05
N LEU A 431 6.48 -38.56 -25.06
CA LEU A 431 5.31 -39.01 -25.82
C LEU A 431 4.32 -39.83 -24.96
N LYS A 432 4.80 -40.55 -23.94
CA LYS A 432 3.92 -41.23 -22.97
C LYS A 432 3.27 -40.27 -21.96
N LYS A 433 3.91 -39.15 -21.59
CA LYS A 433 3.24 -38.05 -20.85
C LYS A 433 2.09 -37.46 -21.68
N GLU A 434 2.32 -37.18 -22.96
CA GLU A 434 1.29 -36.66 -23.89
C GLU A 434 0.09 -37.62 -24.00
N LEU A 435 0.34 -38.93 -24.15
CA LEU A 435 -0.71 -39.95 -24.15
C LEU A 435 -1.54 -39.96 -22.86
N MET A 436 -0.91 -39.75 -21.70
CA MET A 436 -1.62 -39.67 -20.42
C MET A 436 -2.47 -38.40 -20.33
N ASN A 437 -1.96 -37.26 -20.80
CA ASN A 437 -2.70 -36.00 -20.89
C ASN A 437 -3.92 -36.12 -21.83
N ALA A 438 -3.76 -36.71 -23.01
CA ALA A 438 -4.86 -36.94 -23.95
C ALA A 438 -5.95 -37.85 -23.36
N LYS A 439 -5.56 -38.92 -22.64
CA LYS A 439 -6.52 -39.80 -21.93
C LYS A 439 -7.25 -39.07 -20.79
N LEU A 440 -6.57 -38.18 -20.06
CA LEU A 440 -7.17 -37.36 -19.01
C LEU A 440 -8.15 -36.32 -19.59
N GLN A 441 -7.77 -35.61 -20.66
CA GLN A 441 -8.65 -34.67 -21.35
C GLN A 441 -9.91 -35.38 -21.90
N SER A 442 -9.75 -36.55 -22.53
CA SER A 442 -10.88 -37.34 -23.03
C SER A 442 -11.84 -37.78 -21.91
N LYS A 443 -11.32 -38.08 -20.70
CA LYS A 443 -12.16 -38.33 -19.51
C LYS A 443 -12.87 -37.05 -19.05
N ILE A 444 -12.15 -35.95 -18.85
CA ILE A 444 -12.73 -34.68 -18.38
C ILE A 444 -13.85 -34.21 -19.31
N SER A 445 -13.68 -34.31 -20.64
CA SER A 445 -14.73 -33.97 -21.60
C SER A 445 -16.00 -34.80 -21.40
N LYS A 446 -15.89 -36.10 -21.12
CA LYS A 446 -17.04 -37.00 -20.83
C LYS A 446 -17.68 -36.70 -19.46
N ASP A 447 -16.87 -36.38 -18.45
CA ASP A 447 -17.36 -35.99 -17.12
C ASP A 447 -18.06 -34.61 -17.14
N VAL A 448 -17.65 -33.73 -18.05
CA VAL A 448 -18.31 -32.44 -18.32
C VAL A 448 -19.57 -32.63 -19.15
N GLU A 449 -19.53 -33.43 -20.22
CA GLU A 449 -20.67 -33.70 -21.09
C GLU A 449 -21.81 -34.41 -20.35
N SER A 450 -21.51 -35.40 -19.51
CA SER A 450 -22.51 -36.05 -18.64
C SER A 450 -23.11 -35.08 -17.59
N LYS A 451 -22.30 -34.17 -17.01
CA LYS A 451 -22.80 -33.09 -16.14
C LYS A 451 -23.66 -32.07 -16.90
N ILE A 452 -23.34 -31.77 -18.15
CA ILE A 452 -24.15 -30.90 -19.03
C ILE A 452 -25.47 -31.57 -19.37
N GLN A 453 -25.47 -32.85 -19.78
CA GLN A 453 -26.69 -33.60 -20.05
C GLN A 453 -27.59 -33.74 -18.81
N LYS A 454 -27.00 -33.99 -17.64
CA LYS A 454 -27.74 -33.99 -16.36
C LYS A 454 -28.37 -32.62 -16.09
N ARG A 455 -27.62 -31.52 -16.21
CA ARG A 455 -28.15 -30.15 -16.07
C ARG A 455 -29.22 -29.79 -17.11
N GLN A 456 -29.07 -30.22 -18.36
CA GLN A 456 -30.10 -30.02 -19.39
C GLN A 456 -31.38 -30.80 -19.08
N ARG A 457 -31.26 -32.03 -18.57
CA ARG A 457 -32.40 -32.84 -18.13
C ARG A 457 -33.08 -32.23 -16.89
N GLU A 458 -32.31 -31.75 -15.92
CA GLU A 458 -32.79 -31.00 -14.75
C GLU A 458 -33.48 -29.69 -15.16
N TYR A 459 -32.90 -28.93 -16.11
CA TYR A 459 -33.49 -27.73 -16.68
C TYR A 459 -34.81 -28.03 -17.40
N TRP A 460 -34.86 -29.06 -18.24
CA TRP A 460 -36.07 -29.45 -18.96
C TRP A 460 -37.17 -29.95 -18.02
N LEU A 461 -36.81 -30.70 -16.98
CA LEU A 461 -37.74 -31.11 -15.92
C LEU A 461 -38.21 -29.90 -15.08
N MET A 462 -37.34 -28.93 -14.80
CA MET A 462 -37.73 -27.66 -14.17
C MET A 462 -38.70 -26.86 -15.06
N GLU A 463 -38.46 -26.79 -16.37
CA GLU A 463 -39.31 -26.08 -17.32
C GLU A 463 -40.68 -26.77 -17.51
N GLN A 464 -40.70 -28.11 -17.58
CA GLN A 464 -41.94 -28.89 -17.54
C GLN A 464 -42.68 -28.73 -16.20
N MET A 465 -41.98 -28.82 -15.06
CA MET A 465 -42.57 -28.57 -13.74
C MET A 465 -43.08 -27.13 -13.58
N LYS A 466 -42.45 -26.14 -14.24
CA LYS A 466 -42.88 -24.73 -14.27
C LYS A 466 -44.12 -24.55 -15.15
N GLY A 467 -44.23 -25.29 -16.27
CA GLY A 467 -45.47 -25.41 -17.04
C GLY A 467 -46.61 -26.03 -16.23
N ILE A 468 -46.37 -27.21 -15.65
CA ILE A 468 -47.33 -27.94 -14.82
C ILE A 468 -47.77 -27.13 -13.59
N ARG A 469 -46.86 -26.44 -12.90
CA ARG A 469 -47.20 -25.55 -11.75
C ARG A 469 -48.08 -24.38 -12.16
N ARG A 470 -47.88 -23.83 -13.36
CA ARG A 470 -48.70 -22.76 -13.94
C ARG A 470 -50.08 -23.25 -14.32
N GLU A 471 -50.19 -24.43 -14.92
CA GLU A 471 -51.48 -25.07 -15.23
C GLU A 471 -52.24 -25.48 -13.96
N LEU A 472 -51.54 -25.89 -12.90
CA LEU A 472 -52.12 -26.20 -11.58
C LEU A 472 -52.44 -24.95 -10.73
N GLY A 473 -52.08 -23.75 -11.17
CA GLY A 473 -52.35 -22.49 -10.45
C GLY A 473 -51.60 -22.32 -9.12
N ILE A 474 -50.48 -23.01 -8.91
CA ILE A 474 -49.70 -22.97 -7.65
C ILE A 474 -48.50 -21.99 -7.77
N GLU A 475 -48.70 -20.87 -8.48
CA GLU A 475 -47.72 -19.77 -8.60
C GLU A 475 -47.71 -18.92 -7.30
N SER A 476 -47.20 -19.50 -6.20
CA SER A 476 -46.75 -18.76 -5.00
C SER A 476 -45.36 -19.23 -4.57
N ASP A 477 -44.41 -18.93 -5.44
CA ASP A 477 -43.03 -19.42 -5.37
C ASP A 477 -42.27 -18.78 -4.19
N GLY A 478 -41.06 -19.26 -3.92
CA GLY A 478 -40.18 -18.64 -2.92
C GLY A 478 -39.86 -17.16 -3.22
N LYS A 479 -40.00 -16.74 -4.48
CA LYS A 479 -39.90 -15.35 -4.95
C LYS A 479 -40.98 -14.45 -4.36
N ASP A 480 -42.24 -14.85 -4.49
CA ASP A 480 -43.38 -13.99 -4.14
C ASP A 480 -43.39 -13.73 -2.63
N LYS A 481 -43.10 -14.78 -1.86
CA LYS A 481 -42.90 -14.73 -0.40
C LYS A 481 -41.69 -13.88 0.02
N LEU A 482 -40.71 -13.66 -0.86
CA LEU A 482 -39.59 -12.73 -0.63
C LEU A 482 -40.00 -11.28 -0.95
N VAL A 483 -40.73 -11.06 -2.04
CA VAL A 483 -41.30 -9.76 -2.42
C VAL A 483 -42.30 -9.27 -1.38
N GLU A 484 -43.16 -10.15 -0.86
CA GLU A 484 -44.09 -9.87 0.25
C GLU A 484 -43.34 -9.48 1.52
N LYS A 485 -42.33 -10.25 1.95
CA LYS A 485 -41.48 -9.89 3.10
C LYS A 485 -40.81 -8.52 2.95
N PHE A 486 -40.36 -8.15 1.76
CA PHE A 486 -39.83 -6.80 1.53
C PHE A 486 -40.92 -5.72 1.58
N LYS A 487 -42.13 -5.98 1.08
CA LYS A 487 -43.30 -5.08 1.23
C LYS A 487 -43.71 -4.92 2.70
N GLU A 488 -43.75 -5.99 3.49
CA GLU A 488 -44.05 -5.97 4.92
C GLU A 488 -43.01 -5.17 5.73
N LYS A 489 -41.71 -5.34 5.43
CA LYS A 489 -40.66 -4.49 6.02
C LYS A 489 -40.86 -3.02 5.64
N ALA A 490 -41.09 -2.75 4.35
CA ALA A 490 -41.29 -1.39 3.82
C ALA A 490 -42.49 -0.67 4.47
N GLN A 491 -43.59 -1.37 4.75
CA GLN A 491 -44.77 -0.79 5.41
C GLN A 491 -44.50 -0.36 6.87
N LYS A 492 -43.46 -0.88 7.53
CA LYS A 492 -43.06 -0.52 8.90
C LYS A 492 -42.07 0.66 8.97
N LEU A 493 -41.68 1.19 7.81
CA LEU A 493 -40.64 2.22 7.66
C LEU A 493 -41.23 3.43 6.92
N ALA A 494 -41.05 4.64 7.47
CA ALA A 494 -41.54 5.86 6.83
C ALA A 494 -40.53 6.35 5.78
N MET A 495 -40.36 5.57 4.71
CA MET A 495 -39.45 5.90 3.61
C MET A 495 -39.86 7.20 2.91
N PRO A 496 -38.95 8.17 2.72
CA PRO A 496 -39.20 9.36 1.90
C PRO A 496 -39.57 8.99 0.46
N GLU A 497 -40.33 9.84 -0.23
CA GLU A 497 -40.89 9.57 -1.56
C GLU A 497 -39.83 9.16 -2.60
N ALA A 498 -38.66 9.82 -2.60
CA ALA A 498 -37.54 9.46 -3.47
C ALA A 498 -37.00 8.05 -3.20
N VAL A 499 -36.85 7.68 -1.93
CA VAL A 499 -36.40 6.34 -1.50
C VAL A 499 -37.43 5.29 -1.87
N LYS A 500 -38.71 5.57 -1.59
CA LYS A 500 -39.84 4.68 -1.90
C LYS A 500 -39.93 4.39 -3.40
N LYS A 501 -39.75 5.39 -4.26
CA LYS A 501 -39.75 5.20 -5.71
C LYS A 501 -38.64 4.25 -6.16
N VAL A 502 -37.40 4.46 -5.71
CA VAL A 502 -36.27 3.56 -6.05
C VAL A 502 -36.49 2.15 -5.49
N PHE A 503 -37.05 2.03 -4.28
CA PHE A 503 -37.43 0.74 -3.71
C PHE A 503 -38.47 0.00 -4.57
N GLU A 504 -39.52 0.70 -5.04
CA GLU A 504 -40.53 0.11 -5.93
C GLU A 504 -39.96 -0.27 -7.30
N GLU A 505 -39.05 0.52 -7.88
CA GLU A 505 -38.35 0.19 -9.12
C GLU A 505 -37.46 -1.06 -8.98
N GLU A 506 -36.64 -1.16 -7.93
CA GLU A 506 -35.78 -2.33 -7.68
C GLU A 506 -36.58 -3.58 -7.26
N LEU A 507 -37.69 -3.42 -6.53
CA LEU A 507 -38.59 -4.53 -6.19
C LEU A 507 -39.26 -5.11 -7.45
N ASN A 508 -39.65 -4.24 -8.40
CA ASN A 508 -40.17 -4.66 -9.70
C ASN A 508 -39.11 -5.38 -10.53
N LYS A 509 -37.82 -4.96 -10.48
CA LYS A 509 -36.71 -5.72 -11.10
C LYS A 509 -36.55 -7.10 -10.47
N LEU A 510 -36.53 -7.19 -9.14
CA LEU A 510 -36.35 -8.46 -8.41
C LEU A 510 -37.42 -9.51 -8.78
N ALA A 511 -38.68 -9.08 -9.00
CA ALA A 511 -39.75 -9.98 -9.41
C ALA A 511 -39.47 -10.63 -10.78
N HIS A 512 -39.01 -9.84 -11.76
CA HIS A 512 -38.74 -10.29 -13.12
C HIS A 512 -37.41 -11.06 -13.25
N LEU A 513 -36.39 -10.71 -12.46
CA LEU A 513 -35.07 -11.38 -12.49
C LEU A 513 -35.13 -12.87 -12.11
N GLU A 514 -34.31 -13.68 -12.76
CA GLU A 514 -34.19 -15.11 -12.44
C GLU A 514 -33.26 -15.36 -11.24
N PRO A 515 -33.54 -16.29 -10.30
CA PRO A 515 -32.71 -16.47 -9.10
C PRO A 515 -31.26 -16.90 -9.37
N ALA A 516 -30.99 -17.45 -10.56
CA ALA A 516 -29.66 -17.84 -11.02
C ALA A 516 -28.83 -16.66 -11.57
N ALA A 517 -29.44 -15.50 -11.85
CA ALA A 517 -28.75 -14.33 -12.35
C ALA A 517 -27.92 -13.66 -11.24
N SER A 518 -26.71 -13.21 -11.57
CA SER A 518 -25.85 -12.44 -10.66
C SER A 518 -26.55 -11.19 -10.11
N GLU A 519 -27.30 -10.50 -10.97
CA GLU A 519 -28.08 -9.30 -10.64
C GLU A 519 -29.18 -9.56 -9.60
N PHE A 520 -29.74 -10.77 -9.53
CA PHE A 520 -30.78 -11.10 -8.54
C PHE A 520 -30.22 -11.01 -7.11
N ASN A 521 -29.01 -11.51 -6.88
CA ASN A 521 -28.36 -11.43 -5.58
C ASN A 521 -27.94 -9.99 -5.22
N VAL A 522 -27.47 -9.20 -6.20
CA VAL A 522 -27.16 -7.78 -5.98
C VAL A 522 -28.41 -6.99 -5.62
N THR A 523 -29.51 -7.15 -6.39
CA THR A 523 -30.79 -6.47 -6.17
C THR A 523 -31.43 -6.89 -4.83
N ARG A 524 -31.39 -8.18 -4.50
CA ARG A 524 -31.85 -8.72 -3.21
C ARG A 524 -31.08 -8.11 -2.03
N ASN A 525 -29.75 -8.06 -2.11
CA ASN A 525 -28.92 -7.49 -1.05
C ASN A 525 -29.18 -5.99 -0.91
N TYR A 526 -29.33 -5.26 -2.02
CA TYR A 526 -29.65 -3.84 -2.03
C TYR A 526 -31.02 -3.53 -1.38
N LEU A 527 -32.06 -4.30 -1.69
CA LEU A 527 -33.38 -4.19 -1.05
C LEU A 527 -33.34 -4.55 0.44
N ASP A 528 -32.50 -5.50 0.84
CA ASP A 528 -32.27 -5.82 2.26
C ASP A 528 -31.53 -4.69 2.99
N TRP A 529 -30.58 -4.02 2.35
CA TRP A 529 -29.95 -2.80 2.90
C TRP A 529 -30.93 -1.63 3.03
N ILE A 530 -31.75 -1.32 2.01
CA ILE A 530 -32.80 -0.28 2.12
C ILE A 530 -33.74 -0.58 3.29
N THR A 531 -34.19 -1.83 3.42
CA THR A 531 -35.16 -2.24 4.45
C THR A 531 -34.54 -2.52 5.84
N GLN A 532 -33.24 -2.27 6.01
CA GLN A 532 -32.54 -2.27 7.30
C GLN A 532 -32.11 -0.87 7.75
N VAL A 533 -32.19 0.14 6.88
CA VAL A 533 -32.04 1.56 7.26
C VAL A 533 -33.33 2.01 7.98
N PRO A 534 -33.23 2.65 9.16
CA PRO A 534 -34.36 2.90 10.06
C PRO A 534 -35.18 4.15 9.70
N TRP A 535 -35.70 4.23 8.47
CA TRP A 535 -36.43 5.39 7.95
C TRP A 535 -37.63 5.80 8.85
N GLY A 536 -37.59 7.04 9.33
CA GLY A 536 -38.58 7.62 10.25
C GLY A 536 -38.50 7.17 11.71
N GLN A 537 -37.66 6.19 12.06
CA GLN A 537 -37.58 5.66 13.42
C GLN A 537 -36.55 6.45 14.24
N ARG A 538 -36.96 7.01 15.38
CA ARG A 538 -36.10 7.88 16.23
C ARG A 538 -36.12 7.44 17.68
N SER A 539 -34.96 7.54 18.33
CA SER A 539 -34.85 7.48 19.79
C SER A 539 -35.49 8.72 20.43
N ALA A 540 -36.16 8.54 21.56
CA ALA A 540 -36.83 9.60 22.29
C ALA A 540 -35.80 10.40 23.13
N GLU A 541 -35.53 11.63 22.71
CA GLU A 541 -34.41 12.43 23.24
C GLU A 541 -34.72 13.09 24.58
N ASN A 542 -33.75 13.06 25.51
CA ASN A 542 -33.89 13.60 26.86
C ASN A 542 -33.05 14.88 27.06
N PHE A 543 -33.71 16.05 27.00
CA PHE A 543 -33.10 17.35 27.29
C PHE A 543 -33.22 17.76 28.78
N GLY A 544 -33.13 16.78 29.68
CA GLY A 544 -33.13 16.98 31.13
C GLY A 544 -31.75 17.38 31.66
N ILE A 545 -31.46 18.68 31.77
CA ILE A 545 -30.17 19.20 32.27
C ILE A 545 -29.74 18.54 33.61
N LYS A 546 -30.68 18.33 34.55
CA LYS A 546 -30.41 17.61 35.82
C LYS A 546 -30.00 16.14 35.60
N ASN A 547 -30.62 15.45 34.64
CA ASN A 547 -30.28 14.08 34.28
C ASN A 547 -28.90 14.03 33.62
N ALA A 548 -28.62 14.95 32.69
CA ALA A 548 -27.32 15.06 32.03
C ALA A 548 -26.19 15.33 33.02
N MET A 549 -26.39 16.27 33.96
CA MET A 549 -25.43 16.53 35.04
C MET A 549 -25.19 15.27 35.88
N THR A 550 -26.25 14.59 36.32
CA THR A 550 -26.14 13.35 37.13
C THR A 550 -25.36 12.25 36.39
N VAL A 551 -25.64 12.01 35.11
CA VAL A 551 -24.93 11.01 34.30
C VAL A 551 -23.46 11.39 34.07
N LEU A 552 -23.16 12.67 33.82
CA LEU A 552 -21.78 13.14 33.62
C LEU A 552 -20.96 13.12 34.93
N ASP A 553 -21.58 13.36 36.08
CA ASP A 553 -20.94 13.25 37.39
C ASP A 553 -20.83 11.79 37.90
N GLU A 554 -21.73 10.91 37.45
CA GLU A 554 -21.62 9.46 37.65
C GLU A 554 -20.44 8.88 36.86
N ASP A 555 -20.33 9.19 35.56
CA ASP A 555 -19.32 8.59 34.67
C ASP A 555 -17.91 9.19 34.78
N HIS A 556 -17.78 10.47 35.18
CA HIS A 556 -16.51 11.19 35.13
C HIS A 556 -16.23 11.98 36.40
N TYR A 557 -15.05 11.76 36.99
CA TYR A 557 -14.53 12.62 38.06
C TYR A 557 -13.88 13.89 37.49
N GLY A 558 -13.98 15.00 38.23
CA GLY A 558 -13.43 16.29 37.81
C GLY A 558 -14.11 16.86 36.56
N LEU A 559 -13.29 17.43 35.66
CA LEU A 559 -13.68 17.92 34.33
C LEU A 559 -14.87 18.91 34.31
N LYS A 560 -14.93 19.83 35.29
CA LYS A 560 -16.02 20.82 35.43
C LYS A 560 -16.28 21.60 34.15
N ASP A 561 -15.26 22.28 33.63
CA ASP A 561 -15.37 23.15 32.45
C ASP A 561 -15.89 22.38 31.23
N VAL A 562 -15.42 21.14 31.03
CA VAL A 562 -15.85 20.23 29.95
C VAL A 562 -17.32 19.83 30.13
N LYS A 563 -17.76 19.52 31.36
CA LYS A 563 -19.17 19.23 31.66
C LYS A 563 -20.04 20.45 31.45
N ASP A 564 -19.61 21.63 31.90
CA ASP A 564 -20.35 22.88 31.74
C ASP A 564 -20.53 23.22 30.25
N ARG A 565 -19.52 23.02 29.38
CA ARG A 565 -19.69 23.12 27.91
C ARG A 565 -20.69 22.12 27.34
N ILE A 566 -20.71 20.88 27.84
CA ILE A 566 -21.69 19.87 27.43
C ILE A 566 -23.11 20.25 27.91
N LEU A 567 -23.25 20.85 29.10
CA LEU A 567 -24.53 21.33 29.63
C LEU A 567 -25.01 22.59 28.90
N GLU A 568 -24.12 23.51 28.50
CA GLU A 568 -24.41 24.62 27.57
C GLU A 568 -24.97 24.10 26.24
N PHE A 569 -24.31 23.12 25.63
CA PHE A 569 -24.76 22.48 24.39
C PHE A 569 -26.15 21.82 24.55
N ILE A 570 -26.38 21.06 25.61
CA ILE A 570 -27.68 20.43 25.89
C ILE A 570 -28.77 21.48 26.19
N ALA A 571 -28.43 22.60 26.83
CA ALA A 571 -29.35 23.71 27.07
C ALA A 571 -29.75 24.43 25.77
N VAL A 572 -28.81 24.66 24.85
CA VAL A 572 -29.11 25.20 23.51
C VAL A 572 -29.98 24.22 22.72
N GLY A 573 -29.69 22.92 22.76
CA GLY A 573 -30.52 21.88 22.16
C GLY A 573 -31.95 21.89 22.70
N LYS A 574 -32.12 22.04 24.02
CA LYS A 574 -33.42 22.16 24.68
C LYS A 574 -34.22 23.38 24.21
N LEU A 575 -33.56 24.52 23.99
CA LEU A 575 -34.21 25.76 23.53
C LEU A 575 -34.61 25.71 22.06
N ARG A 576 -33.85 24.98 21.22
CA ARG A 576 -34.16 24.77 19.80
C ARG A 576 -35.12 23.62 19.53
N GLY A 577 -35.25 22.67 20.46
CA GLY A 577 -35.97 21.40 20.28
C GLY A 577 -35.16 20.33 19.54
N THR A 578 -34.01 20.71 18.95
CA THR A 578 -33.07 19.83 18.25
C THR A 578 -31.63 20.25 18.54
N VAL A 579 -30.69 19.29 18.52
CA VAL A 579 -29.24 19.52 18.68
C VAL A 579 -28.51 19.66 17.33
N GLU A 580 -29.21 20.16 16.31
CA GLU A 580 -28.73 20.19 14.91
C GLU A 580 -27.68 21.29 14.65
N GLY A 581 -26.64 20.97 13.88
CA GLY A 581 -25.73 21.96 13.29
C GLY A 581 -24.53 22.39 14.14
N LYS A 582 -24.19 21.67 15.21
CA LYS A 582 -22.93 21.84 15.95
C LYS A 582 -22.23 20.48 16.13
N ILE A 583 -20.95 20.41 15.76
CA ILE A 583 -20.11 19.22 15.89
C ILE A 583 -19.17 19.43 17.08
N LEU A 584 -19.20 18.53 18.07
CA LEU A 584 -18.30 18.61 19.21
C LEU A 584 -16.98 17.88 18.88
N CYS A 585 -15.83 18.50 19.10
CA CYS A 585 -14.53 17.87 18.90
C CYS A 585 -13.69 17.89 20.18
N PHE A 586 -13.50 16.71 20.79
CA PHE A 586 -12.72 16.54 22.01
C PHE A 586 -11.23 16.36 21.68
N VAL A 587 -10.43 17.37 22.00
CA VAL A 587 -8.96 17.35 21.83
C VAL A 587 -8.29 17.10 23.18
N GLY A 588 -7.13 16.44 23.21
CA GLY A 588 -6.35 16.24 24.44
C GLY A 588 -5.49 14.97 24.43
N PRO A 589 -4.60 14.77 25.40
CA PRO A 589 -3.68 13.63 25.39
C PRO A 589 -4.39 12.27 25.47
N PRO A 590 -3.73 11.17 25.08
CA PRO A 590 -4.36 9.84 25.11
C PRO A 590 -4.66 9.41 26.56
N GLY A 591 -5.84 8.80 26.76
CA GLY A 591 -6.25 8.27 28.07
C GLY A 591 -6.97 9.25 29.00
N VAL A 592 -7.42 10.42 28.51
CA VAL A 592 -8.20 11.42 29.28
C VAL A 592 -9.73 11.27 29.17
N GLY A 593 -10.22 10.09 28.80
CA GLY A 593 -11.67 9.79 28.82
C GLY A 593 -12.52 10.28 27.63
N LYS A 594 -11.94 10.96 26.62
CA LYS A 594 -12.63 11.47 25.40
C LYS A 594 -13.72 10.53 24.84
N THR A 595 -13.36 9.26 24.58
CA THR A 595 -14.27 8.23 24.06
C THR A 595 -15.41 7.87 25.04
N SER A 596 -15.15 7.87 26.35
CA SER A 596 -16.18 7.59 27.35
C SER A 596 -17.14 8.77 27.55
N ILE A 597 -16.69 10.02 27.38
CA ILE A 597 -17.55 11.21 27.41
C ILE A 597 -18.57 11.15 26.27
N GLY A 598 -18.17 10.77 25.06
CA GLY A 598 -19.09 10.53 23.94
C GLY A 598 -20.18 9.50 24.26
N LYS A 599 -19.84 8.39 24.94
CA LYS A 599 -20.82 7.38 25.41
C LYS A 599 -21.76 7.95 26.49
N SER A 600 -21.27 8.85 27.33
CA SER A 600 -22.01 9.43 28.45
C SER A 600 -23.00 10.51 27.98
N ILE A 601 -22.63 11.31 26.97
CA ILE A 601 -23.52 12.21 26.24
C ILE A 601 -24.65 11.43 25.56
N ALA A 602 -24.35 10.29 24.93
CA ALA A 602 -25.36 9.43 24.32
C ALA A 602 -26.37 8.91 25.36
N ARG A 603 -25.90 8.44 26.53
CA ARG A 603 -26.75 8.02 27.66
C ARG A 603 -27.60 9.18 28.20
N ALA A 604 -26.99 10.34 28.44
CA ALA A 604 -27.66 11.53 28.96
C ALA A 604 -28.82 12.01 28.06
N LEU A 605 -28.61 11.98 26.73
CA LEU A 605 -29.59 12.32 25.71
C LEU A 605 -30.57 11.18 25.35
N ASN A 606 -30.35 9.96 25.86
CA ASN A 606 -31.08 8.74 25.48
C ASN A 606 -31.01 8.42 23.96
N ARG A 607 -29.86 8.70 23.34
CA ARG A 607 -29.55 8.39 21.92
C ARG A 607 -28.73 7.11 21.80
N GLN A 608 -28.91 6.36 20.73
CA GLN A 608 -28.09 5.18 20.43
C GLN A 608 -26.64 5.58 20.13
N TYR A 609 -25.67 4.79 20.59
CA TYR A 609 -24.24 5.11 20.51
C TYR A 609 -23.51 4.22 19.50
N TYR A 610 -22.85 4.84 18.51
CA TYR A 610 -21.96 4.16 17.57
C TYR A 610 -20.58 4.80 17.59
N ARG A 611 -19.53 4.01 17.37
CA ARG A 611 -18.15 4.48 17.24
C ARG A 611 -17.45 3.78 16.09
N PHE A 612 -16.76 4.56 15.27
CA PHE A 612 -15.72 4.07 14.37
C PHE A 612 -14.46 4.95 14.49
N SER A 613 -13.30 4.42 14.12
CA SER A 613 -12.06 5.21 14.01
C SER A 613 -11.87 5.64 12.57
N VAL A 614 -11.32 6.84 12.36
CA VAL A 614 -10.78 7.28 11.06
C VAL A 614 -9.25 7.31 11.05
N GLY A 615 -8.60 6.99 12.17
CA GLY A 615 -7.15 6.95 12.27
C GLY A 615 -6.56 5.84 11.39
N GLY A 616 -5.70 6.24 10.45
CA GLY A 616 -5.11 5.36 9.45
C GLY A 616 -5.94 5.14 8.18
N LEU A 617 -7.16 5.70 8.07
CA LEU A 617 -7.93 5.61 6.82
C LEU A 617 -7.24 6.37 5.69
N THR A 618 -7.11 5.72 4.53
CA THR A 618 -6.56 6.29 3.30
C THR A 618 -7.54 6.29 2.12
N ASP A 619 -8.66 5.58 2.23
CA ASP A 619 -9.67 5.45 1.17
C ASP A 619 -10.99 6.13 1.58
N VAL A 620 -11.61 6.80 0.61
CA VAL A 620 -12.95 7.40 0.70
C VAL A 620 -14.04 6.31 0.77
N ALA A 621 -13.81 5.14 0.17
CA ALA A 621 -14.80 4.08 0.09
C ALA A 621 -15.15 3.44 1.45
N GLU A 622 -14.33 3.57 2.49
CA GLU A 622 -14.77 3.19 3.84
C GLU A 622 -15.88 4.10 4.36
N ILE A 623 -15.82 5.40 4.08
CA ILE A 623 -16.81 6.38 4.55
C ILE A 623 -18.06 6.36 3.66
N LYS A 624 -17.88 6.33 2.34
CA LYS A 624 -18.98 6.40 1.34
C LYS A 624 -19.41 5.06 0.74
N GLY A 625 -18.78 3.94 1.08
CA GLY A 625 -19.04 2.65 0.46
C GLY A 625 -18.43 2.48 -0.93
N HIS A 626 -18.54 1.26 -1.45
CA HIS A 626 -18.17 0.92 -2.83
C HIS A 626 -19.41 0.91 -3.73
N ARG A 627 -19.24 1.27 -5.02
CA ARG A 627 -20.32 1.17 -6.01
C ARG A 627 -20.83 -0.26 -6.15
N ARG A 628 -22.16 -0.44 -6.26
CA ARG A 628 -22.84 -1.76 -6.38
C ARG A 628 -22.29 -2.66 -7.50
N THR A 629 -21.61 -2.08 -8.49
CA THR A 629 -20.98 -2.78 -9.63
C THR A 629 -19.75 -3.61 -9.25
N TYR A 630 -19.13 -3.38 -8.08
CA TYR A 630 -17.99 -4.17 -7.64
C TYR A 630 -18.43 -5.48 -6.97
N VAL A 631 -17.76 -6.58 -7.29
CA VAL A 631 -17.98 -7.88 -6.65
C VAL A 631 -17.63 -7.74 -5.16
N GLY A 632 -18.58 -8.05 -4.28
CA GLY A 632 -18.40 -7.89 -2.83
C GLY A 632 -18.56 -6.44 -2.32
N ALA A 633 -19.13 -5.52 -3.11
CA ALA A 633 -19.37 -4.14 -2.68
C ALA A 633 -20.14 -4.05 -1.35
N LEU A 634 -19.68 -3.15 -0.48
CA LEU A 634 -20.29 -2.84 0.82
C LEU A 634 -20.64 -1.34 0.91
N PRO A 635 -21.73 -0.98 1.60
CA PRO A 635 -22.03 0.42 1.92
C PRO A 635 -21.10 0.95 3.03
N GLY A 636 -20.95 2.27 3.12
CA GLY A 636 -20.00 2.94 4.00
C GLY A 636 -20.31 2.78 5.49
N ARG A 637 -19.31 3.10 6.34
CA ARG A 637 -19.41 3.00 7.81
C ARG A 637 -20.65 3.70 8.39
N ILE A 638 -21.16 4.75 7.74
CA ILE A 638 -22.33 5.52 8.18
C ILE A 638 -23.64 4.73 7.99
N ILE A 639 -23.82 4.08 6.84
CA ILE A 639 -24.98 3.20 6.60
C ILE A 639 -24.92 1.97 7.52
N GLN A 640 -23.71 1.43 7.74
CA GLN A 640 -23.48 0.38 8.73
C GLN A 640 -23.84 0.84 10.17
N ALA A 641 -23.55 2.10 10.52
CA ALA A 641 -23.91 2.69 11.81
C ALA A 641 -25.43 2.80 11.99
N LEU A 642 -26.15 3.32 10.98
CA LEU A 642 -27.62 3.41 11.00
C LEU A 642 -28.27 2.03 11.13
N LYS A 643 -27.79 1.04 10.35
CA LYS A 643 -28.21 -0.37 10.47
C LYS A 643 -27.95 -0.93 11.88
N LYS A 644 -26.82 -0.63 12.51
CA LYS A 644 -26.51 -1.13 13.86
C LYS A 644 -27.31 -0.42 14.96
N CYS A 645 -27.66 0.85 14.79
CA CYS A 645 -28.41 1.63 15.78
C CYS A 645 -29.93 1.45 15.69
N GLN A 646 -30.47 1.13 14.51
CA GLN A 646 -31.92 1.09 14.24
C GLN A 646 -32.65 2.41 14.59
N THR A 647 -31.97 3.56 14.44
CA THR A 647 -32.52 4.91 14.62
C THR A 647 -31.94 5.91 13.61
N GLU A 648 -32.70 6.94 13.19
CA GLU A 648 -32.20 8.08 12.40
C GLU A 648 -31.29 9.04 13.18
N ASN A 649 -31.42 9.10 14.52
CA ASN A 649 -30.79 10.11 15.39
C ASN A 649 -29.74 9.57 16.38
N PRO A 650 -28.84 8.64 16.01
CA PRO A 650 -27.78 8.18 16.92
C PRO A 650 -26.78 9.31 17.23
N LEU A 651 -25.94 9.07 18.25
CA LEU A 651 -24.67 9.76 18.43
C LEU A 651 -23.58 8.92 17.77
N ILE A 652 -22.91 9.50 16.77
CA ILE A 652 -21.80 8.87 16.06
C ILE A 652 -20.48 9.50 16.52
N LEU A 653 -19.67 8.70 17.20
CA LEU A 653 -18.32 9.07 17.61
C LEU A 653 -17.31 8.70 16.53
N ILE A 654 -16.61 9.71 16.01
CA ILE A 654 -15.52 9.60 15.04
C ILE A 654 -14.19 9.69 15.82
N ASP A 655 -13.57 8.54 16.06
CA ASP A 655 -12.33 8.39 16.85
C ASP A 655 -11.09 8.69 15.98
N GLU A 656 -10.04 9.27 16.59
CA GLU A 656 -8.75 9.62 15.98
C GLU A 656 -8.76 10.45 14.67
N VAL A 657 -9.55 11.54 14.60
CA VAL A 657 -9.61 12.45 13.42
C VAL A 657 -8.29 13.19 13.12
N ASP A 658 -7.36 13.19 14.06
CA ASP A 658 -6.01 13.73 13.94
C ASP A 658 -5.04 12.82 13.16
N LYS A 659 -5.47 11.60 12.78
CA LYS A 659 -4.65 10.59 12.11
C LYS A 659 -5.18 10.14 10.75
N ILE A 660 -5.97 10.98 10.09
CA ILE A 660 -6.49 10.71 8.74
C ILE A 660 -5.32 10.65 7.75
N GLY A 661 -5.24 9.56 6.97
CA GLY A 661 -4.19 9.35 5.97
C GLY A 661 -4.52 10.02 4.63
N ARG A 662 -3.48 10.54 3.95
CA ARG A 662 -3.62 11.07 2.59
C ARG A 662 -3.38 9.94 1.58
N GLY A 663 -4.45 9.37 1.06
CA GLY A 663 -4.38 8.33 0.02
C GLY A 663 -4.21 8.89 -1.40
N HIS A 664 -3.90 7.99 -2.33
CA HIS A 664 -3.82 8.32 -3.77
C HIS A 664 -5.18 8.20 -4.49
N GLN A 665 -6.16 7.52 -3.89
CA GLN A 665 -7.50 7.29 -4.48
C GLN A 665 -8.55 8.32 -4.05
N GLY A 666 -8.17 9.29 -3.21
CA GLY A 666 -9.03 10.37 -2.74
C GLY A 666 -8.52 10.91 -1.39
N ASP A 667 -9.05 12.06 -0.97
CA ASP A 667 -8.83 12.57 0.38
C ASP A 667 -10.02 12.16 1.28
N PRO A 668 -9.87 11.21 2.22
CA PRO A 668 -10.95 10.86 3.14
C PRO A 668 -11.43 12.04 4.00
N ALA A 669 -10.65 13.11 4.19
CA ALA A 669 -11.13 14.34 4.82
C ALA A 669 -12.22 15.04 4.00
N SER A 670 -12.21 14.92 2.66
CA SER A 670 -13.28 15.46 1.80
C SER A 670 -14.62 14.73 1.98
N ALA A 671 -14.58 13.42 2.23
CA ALA A 671 -15.78 12.63 2.55
C ALA A 671 -16.32 12.95 3.95
N LEU A 672 -15.43 13.23 4.92
CA LEU A 672 -15.83 13.75 6.24
C LEU A 672 -16.39 15.17 6.15
N LEU A 673 -15.90 16.03 5.24
CA LEU A 673 -16.46 17.36 5.05
C LEU A 673 -17.92 17.30 4.59
N GLU A 674 -18.26 16.49 3.59
CA GLU A 674 -19.64 16.30 3.12
C GLU A 674 -20.56 15.66 4.19
N LEU A 675 -20.02 14.74 4.99
CA LEU A 675 -20.73 14.10 6.11
C LEU A 675 -21.08 15.10 7.22
N LEU A 676 -20.17 16.03 7.51
CA LEU A 676 -20.23 16.92 8.68
C LEU A 676 -20.84 18.28 8.36
N ASP A 677 -20.81 18.74 7.10
CA ASP A 677 -21.38 20.02 6.68
C ASP A 677 -22.91 20.07 6.88
N PRO A 678 -23.46 20.97 7.72
CA PRO A 678 -24.90 21.08 7.92
C PRO A 678 -25.70 21.45 6.65
N GLU A 679 -25.04 21.99 5.62
CA GLU A 679 -25.68 22.28 4.33
C GLU A 679 -25.73 21.06 3.38
N GLN A 680 -24.92 20.02 3.63
CA GLN A 680 -24.78 18.86 2.73
C GLN A 680 -25.30 17.56 3.35
N ASN A 681 -25.24 17.44 4.68
CA ASN A 681 -25.55 16.20 5.40
C ASN A 681 -27.02 15.76 5.31
N SER A 682 -27.96 16.66 4.95
CA SER A 682 -29.36 16.32 4.66
C SER A 682 -29.55 15.52 3.37
N SER A 683 -28.53 15.47 2.51
CA SER A 683 -28.54 14.78 1.21
C SER A 683 -27.25 14.01 0.97
N PHE A 684 -26.69 13.39 2.00
CA PHE A 684 -25.45 12.61 1.91
C PHE A 684 -25.62 11.43 0.94
N LEU A 685 -24.68 11.26 -0.01
CA LEU A 685 -24.76 10.24 -1.05
C LEU A 685 -23.67 9.18 -0.87
N ASP A 686 -24.06 8.06 -0.26
CA ASP A 686 -23.28 6.82 -0.21
C ASP A 686 -23.27 6.14 -1.59
N HIS A 687 -22.11 5.68 -2.05
CA HIS A 687 -21.87 5.11 -3.38
C HIS A 687 -22.47 3.72 -3.59
N TYR A 688 -22.77 2.99 -2.51
CA TYR A 688 -23.53 1.73 -2.58
C TYR A 688 -25.02 2.02 -2.63
N MET A 689 -25.51 2.94 -1.78
CA MET A 689 -26.93 3.28 -1.72
C MET A 689 -27.40 4.06 -2.95
N ASP A 690 -26.64 5.03 -3.45
CA ASP A 690 -27.00 5.94 -4.56
C ASP A 690 -28.39 6.61 -4.36
N ILE A 691 -28.69 6.90 -3.10
CA ILE A 691 -29.91 7.54 -2.59
C ILE A 691 -29.46 8.58 -1.56
N PRO A 692 -30.02 9.81 -1.55
CA PRO A 692 -29.72 10.79 -0.51
C PRO A 692 -30.23 10.30 0.86
N VAL A 693 -29.32 10.21 1.83
CA VAL A 693 -29.62 9.89 3.23
C VAL A 693 -29.55 11.17 4.05
N ASP A 694 -30.59 11.43 4.83
CA ASP A 694 -30.65 12.58 5.73
C ASP A 694 -29.96 12.28 7.06
N LEU A 695 -28.78 12.87 7.23
CA LEU A 695 -27.93 12.75 8.42
C LEU A 695 -27.97 13.99 9.32
N SER A 696 -28.80 14.99 9.01
CA SER A 696 -28.89 16.27 9.77
C SER A 696 -29.19 16.06 11.27
N LYS A 697 -29.91 14.99 11.60
CA LYS A 697 -30.36 14.61 12.95
C LYS A 697 -29.32 13.85 13.75
N VAL A 698 -28.25 13.38 13.10
CA VAL A 698 -27.17 12.61 13.73
C VAL A 698 -26.31 13.57 14.55
N LEU A 699 -26.03 13.22 15.80
CA LEU A 699 -25.08 13.99 16.61
C LEU A 699 -23.66 13.45 16.35
N PHE A 700 -22.89 14.19 15.57
CA PHE A 700 -21.48 13.89 15.33
C PHE A 700 -20.61 14.42 16.47
N VAL A 701 -19.78 13.53 17.02
CA VAL A 701 -18.74 13.87 17.99
C VAL A 701 -17.42 13.37 17.44
N CYS A 702 -16.42 14.22 17.36
CA CYS A 702 -15.06 13.89 16.93
C CYS A 702 -14.13 13.80 18.14
N THR A 703 -13.05 13.02 18.05
CA THR A 703 -11.95 13.07 19.02
C THR A 703 -10.60 13.10 18.33
N ALA A 704 -9.70 13.95 18.83
CA ALA A 704 -8.35 14.15 18.32
C ALA A 704 -7.34 14.16 19.48
N ASN A 705 -6.05 13.89 19.21
CA ASN A 705 -4.98 14.06 20.21
C ASN A 705 -4.25 15.40 20.07
N MET A 706 -4.21 15.96 18.85
CA MET A 706 -3.61 17.27 18.52
C MET A 706 -4.50 18.02 17.52
N THR A 707 -4.50 19.34 17.56
CA THR A 707 -5.17 20.23 16.58
C THR A 707 -4.46 20.25 15.23
N ASP A 708 -3.13 20.23 15.25
CA ASP A 708 -2.31 20.73 14.13
C ASP A 708 -2.31 19.82 12.89
N THR A 709 -2.67 18.55 13.07
CA THR A 709 -2.82 17.57 11.97
C THR A 709 -4.23 17.52 11.40
N ILE A 710 -5.22 18.13 12.05
CA ILE A 710 -6.60 18.19 11.57
C ILE A 710 -6.68 19.15 10.38
N PRO A 711 -7.30 18.78 9.25
CA PRO A 711 -7.54 19.70 8.14
C PRO A 711 -8.35 20.92 8.57
N ARG A 712 -7.82 22.14 8.34
CA ARG A 712 -8.49 23.40 8.75
C ARG A 712 -9.97 23.49 8.35
N PRO A 713 -10.41 23.10 7.14
CA PRO A 713 -11.84 23.16 6.78
C PRO A 713 -12.75 22.27 7.65
N LEU A 714 -12.22 21.24 8.32
CA LEU A 714 -12.93 20.47 9.34
C LEU A 714 -12.87 21.20 10.70
N LEU A 715 -11.69 21.69 11.08
CA LEU A 715 -11.46 22.40 12.34
C LEU A 715 -12.36 23.65 12.48
N ASP A 716 -12.46 24.45 11.41
CA ASP A 716 -13.26 25.68 11.34
C ASP A 716 -14.79 25.43 11.49
N ARG A 717 -15.21 24.16 11.43
CA ARG A 717 -16.62 23.71 11.57
C ARG A 717 -16.89 23.00 12.90
N MET A 718 -15.87 22.79 13.73
CA MET A 718 -15.96 22.05 14.99
C MET A 718 -15.92 22.97 16.21
N GLU A 719 -16.77 22.69 17.18
CA GLU A 719 -16.67 23.27 18.52
C GLU A 719 -15.63 22.48 19.32
N LEU A 720 -14.44 23.05 19.42
CA LEU A 720 -13.30 22.45 20.12
C LEU A 720 -13.50 22.50 21.63
N ILE A 721 -13.38 21.33 22.28
CA ILE A 721 -13.36 21.20 23.73
C ILE A 721 -12.04 20.50 24.09
N GLU A 722 -11.16 21.23 24.76
CA GLU A 722 -9.86 20.71 25.18
C GLU A 722 -9.96 19.99 26.54
N LEU A 723 -9.39 18.79 26.61
CA LEU A 723 -9.27 18.01 27.84
C LEU A 723 -7.82 18.02 28.31
N SER A 724 -7.64 18.41 29.57
CA SER A 724 -6.36 18.36 30.27
C SER A 724 -5.90 16.91 30.51
N GLY A 725 -4.61 16.75 30.82
CA GLY A 725 -4.19 15.61 31.63
C GLY A 725 -4.78 15.69 33.05
N TYR A 726 -4.72 14.58 33.78
CA TYR A 726 -5.18 14.50 35.17
C TYR A 726 -4.01 14.70 36.16
N VAL A 727 -4.27 15.42 37.25
CA VAL A 727 -3.36 15.54 38.41
C VAL A 727 -3.31 14.21 39.18
N SER A 728 -2.23 13.90 39.90
CA SER A 728 -2.11 12.65 40.68
C SER A 728 -3.31 12.40 41.60
N ASP A 729 -3.82 13.45 42.24
CA ASP A 729 -4.98 13.39 43.15
C ASP A 729 -6.27 12.99 42.41
N GLU A 730 -6.47 13.52 41.19
CA GLU A 730 -7.58 13.15 40.31
C GLU A 730 -7.43 11.72 39.78
N LYS A 731 -6.20 11.32 39.39
CA LYS A 731 -5.92 9.95 38.96
C LYS A 731 -6.19 8.93 40.05
N LYS A 732 -5.90 9.27 41.31
CA LYS A 732 -6.20 8.45 42.49
C LYS A 732 -7.71 8.27 42.66
N ALA A 733 -8.49 9.35 42.60
CA ALA A 733 -9.96 9.30 42.63
C ALA A 733 -10.58 8.55 41.44
N ILE A 734 -10.02 8.69 40.23
CA ILE A 734 -10.45 7.96 39.03
C ILE A 734 -10.10 6.46 39.13
N ALA A 735 -8.94 6.13 39.69
CA ALA A 735 -8.50 4.76 39.90
C ALA A 735 -9.43 4.02 40.87
N ASP A 736 -9.73 4.63 42.01
CA ASP A 736 -10.63 4.08 43.03
C ASP A 736 -12.07 3.95 42.52
N ARG A 737 -12.68 5.05 42.03
CA ARG A 737 -14.11 5.04 41.64
C ARG A 737 -14.43 4.23 40.39
N TYR A 738 -13.49 4.12 39.44
CA TYR A 738 -13.79 3.57 38.12
C TYR A 738 -12.85 2.45 37.69
N LEU A 739 -11.53 2.63 37.78
CA LEU A 739 -10.60 1.67 37.17
C LEU A 739 -10.50 0.38 37.98
N ALA A 740 -10.48 0.47 39.32
CA ALA A 740 -10.43 -0.70 40.20
C ALA A 740 -11.73 -1.54 40.13
N PRO A 741 -12.95 -0.97 40.25
CA PRO A 741 -14.18 -1.72 40.04
C PRO A 741 -14.27 -2.39 38.66
N GLN A 742 -13.95 -1.66 37.57
CA GLN A 742 -13.94 -2.24 36.22
C GLN A 742 -12.91 -3.36 36.07
N ALA A 743 -11.69 -3.19 36.60
CA ALA A 743 -10.65 -4.21 36.53
C ALA A 743 -10.97 -5.45 37.39
N LYS A 744 -11.62 -5.26 38.54
CA LYS A 744 -12.09 -6.32 39.42
C LYS A 744 -13.18 -7.15 38.75
N GLU A 745 -14.17 -6.51 38.13
CA GLU A 745 -15.21 -7.17 37.34
C GLU A 745 -14.64 -7.90 36.11
N LEU A 746 -13.76 -7.25 35.33
CA LEU A 746 -13.08 -7.85 34.17
C LEU A 746 -12.14 -9.01 34.53
N SER A 747 -11.72 -9.12 35.79
CA SER A 747 -10.89 -10.23 36.29
C SER A 747 -11.70 -11.35 36.95
N GLY A 748 -13.04 -11.29 36.92
CA GLY A 748 -13.92 -12.26 37.58
C GLY A 748 -13.97 -12.14 39.11
N LEU A 749 -13.28 -11.17 39.70
CA LEU A 749 -13.12 -11.00 41.15
C LEU A 749 -14.23 -10.17 41.80
N LYS A 750 -15.38 -10.01 41.14
CA LYS A 750 -16.45 -9.06 41.53
C LYS A 750 -16.91 -9.24 42.98
N ASP A 751 -17.18 -10.50 43.36
CA ASP A 751 -17.74 -10.87 44.66
C ASP A 751 -16.65 -11.23 45.70
N VAL A 752 -15.37 -11.14 45.33
CA VAL A 752 -14.22 -11.54 46.17
C VAL A 752 -13.64 -10.33 46.90
N ASP A 753 -13.21 -10.48 48.15
CA ASP A 753 -12.66 -9.36 48.94
C ASP A 753 -11.19 -9.03 48.64
N VAL A 754 -10.91 -8.75 47.36
CA VAL A 754 -9.66 -8.09 46.93
C VAL A 754 -9.84 -6.57 47.04
N LYS A 755 -8.94 -5.93 47.79
CA LYS A 755 -8.85 -4.46 47.98
C LYS A 755 -7.46 -3.95 47.60
N LEU A 756 -7.41 -2.79 46.96
CA LEU A 756 -6.18 -2.09 46.57
C LEU A 756 -6.09 -0.78 47.36
N ASP A 757 -5.09 -0.65 48.22
CA ASP A 757 -4.97 0.51 49.11
C ASP A 757 -4.69 1.80 48.34
N GLU A 758 -5.18 2.93 48.86
CA GLU A 758 -4.85 4.26 48.37
C GLU A 758 -3.34 4.50 48.20
N SER A 759 -2.53 3.98 49.13
CA SER A 759 -1.06 4.10 49.10
C SER A 759 -0.42 3.29 47.97
N ALA A 760 -1.04 2.18 47.56
CA ALA A 760 -0.61 1.35 46.43
C ALA A 760 -1.02 2.00 45.10
N ILE A 761 -2.20 2.64 45.03
CA ILE A 761 -2.63 3.45 43.89
C ILE A 761 -1.67 4.64 43.67
N GLU A 762 -1.26 5.31 44.75
CA GLU A 762 -0.30 6.42 44.69
C GLU A 762 1.11 5.97 44.24
N GLU A 763 1.62 4.85 44.78
CA GLU A 763 2.89 4.26 44.34
C GLU A 763 2.82 3.79 42.86
N LEU A 764 1.68 3.25 42.42
CA LEU A 764 1.41 2.93 41.00
C LEU A 764 1.49 4.17 40.10
N ILE A 765 0.83 5.27 40.50
CA ILE A 765 0.85 6.53 39.76
C ILE A 765 2.29 7.05 39.64
N ASN A 766 2.98 7.17 40.77
CA ASN A 766 4.28 7.85 40.84
C ASN A 766 5.44 7.02 40.25
N LYS A 767 5.47 5.69 40.45
CA LYS A 767 6.62 4.84 40.07
C LYS A 767 6.39 3.92 38.88
N TYR A 768 5.17 3.80 38.39
CA TYR A 768 4.84 2.93 37.25
C TYR A 768 4.13 3.65 36.10
N CYS A 769 3.58 4.88 36.30
CA CYS A 769 2.67 5.53 35.36
C CYS A 769 3.01 7.00 34.97
N ARG A 770 4.19 7.24 34.39
CA ARG A 770 4.50 8.52 33.71
C ARG A 770 3.69 8.68 32.40
N GLU A 771 2.51 9.27 32.52
CA GLU A 771 1.61 9.67 31.41
C GLU A 771 0.72 10.85 31.84
N SER A 772 0.05 11.53 30.91
CA SER A 772 -0.94 12.58 31.23
C SER A 772 -2.34 12.02 31.53
N GLY A 773 -2.72 10.91 30.87
CA GLY A 773 -4.00 10.22 31.10
C GLY A 773 -3.93 9.13 32.19
N VAL A 774 -4.83 8.14 32.11
CA VAL A 774 -4.86 6.96 33.00
C VAL A 774 -4.80 5.62 32.23
N ARG A 775 -4.24 5.60 31.01
CA ARG A 775 -4.26 4.41 30.13
C ARG A 775 -3.25 3.35 30.59
N ASN A 776 -2.05 3.75 31.02
CA ASN A 776 -1.10 2.87 31.67
C ASN A 776 -1.55 2.53 33.10
N LEU A 777 -2.11 3.49 33.84
CA LEU A 777 -2.66 3.24 35.18
C LEU A 777 -3.72 2.13 35.16
N LYS A 778 -4.68 2.17 34.22
CA LYS A 778 -5.65 1.08 34.00
C LYS A 778 -4.96 -0.27 33.75
N LYS A 779 -3.95 -0.33 32.87
CA LYS A 779 -3.20 -1.56 32.59
C LYS A 779 -2.49 -2.14 33.83
N GLN A 780 -1.93 -1.30 34.70
CA GLN A 780 -1.27 -1.79 35.92
C GLN A 780 -2.30 -2.30 36.93
N ILE A 781 -3.44 -1.62 37.09
CA ILE A 781 -4.55 -2.08 37.95
C ILE A 781 -5.13 -3.41 37.43
N GLU A 782 -5.36 -3.55 36.12
CA GLU A 782 -5.73 -4.82 35.47
C GLU A 782 -4.68 -5.92 35.69
N LYS A 783 -3.38 -5.59 35.63
CA LYS A 783 -2.28 -6.52 35.93
C LYS A 783 -2.31 -6.99 37.38
N VAL A 784 -2.59 -6.08 38.34
CA VAL A 784 -2.70 -6.40 39.76
C VAL A 784 -3.88 -7.33 40.04
N TYR A 785 -5.09 -7.02 39.55
CA TYR A 785 -6.26 -7.88 39.75
C TYR A 785 -6.09 -9.25 39.05
N ARG A 786 -5.56 -9.31 37.83
CA ARG A 786 -5.28 -10.58 37.14
C ARG A 786 -4.22 -11.43 37.86
N LYS A 787 -3.15 -10.82 38.39
CA LYS A 787 -2.17 -11.50 39.26
C LYS A 787 -2.82 -11.99 40.56
N SER A 788 -3.76 -11.23 41.11
CA SER A 788 -4.48 -11.60 42.34
C SER A 788 -5.39 -12.81 42.10
N ALA A 789 -6.14 -12.84 40.99
CA ALA A 789 -6.96 -14.00 40.61
C ALA A 789 -6.10 -15.26 40.44
N LEU A 790 -4.97 -15.17 39.72
CA LEU A 790 -4.03 -16.27 39.55
C LEU A 790 -3.48 -16.75 40.91
N LYS A 791 -3.10 -15.83 41.80
CA LYS A 791 -2.60 -16.20 43.14
C LYS A 791 -3.69 -16.85 43.99
N ILE A 792 -4.93 -16.35 43.96
CA ILE A 792 -6.06 -16.92 44.70
C ILE A 792 -6.35 -18.36 44.24
N ILE A 793 -6.30 -18.64 42.94
CA ILE A 793 -6.46 -20.00 42.39
C ILE A 793 -5.31 -20.90 42.84
N GLN A 794 -4.06 -20.41 42.84
CA GLN A 794 -2.89 -21.17 43.32
C GLN A 794 -2.92 -21.43 44.83
N ASP A 795 -3.34 -20.46 45.65
CA ASP A 795 -3.39 -20.55 47.11
C ASP A 795 -4.57 -21.44 47.58
N LEU A 796 -5.64 -21.58 46.79
CA LEU A 796 -6.77 -22.50 47.04
C LEU A 796 -6.53 -23.92 46.51
N GLY A 797 -5.81 -24.05 45.40
CA GLY A 797 -5.58 -25.33 44.71
C GLY A 797 -6.76 -25.74 43.81
N GLU A 798 -6.46 -26.52 42.76
CA GLU A 798 -7.44 -26.96 41.76
C GLU A 798 -8.49 -27.94 42.34
N GLU A 799 -8.15 -28.65 43.43
CA GLU A 799 -9.09 -29.53 44.15
C GLU A 799 -10.22 -28.77 44.86
N ALA A 800 -10.03 -27.48 45.19
CA ALA A 800 -11.02 -26.67 45.90
C ALA A 800 -12.03 -25.97 44.98
N LEU A 801 -11.82 -26.01 43.66
CA LEU A 801 -12.70 -25.42 42.63
C LEU A 801 -12.84 -26.39 41.44
N PRO A 802 -13.47 -27.56 41.63
CA PRO A 802 -13.50 -28.61 40.61
C PRO A 802 -14.26 -28.16 39.34
N GLU A 803 -13.67 -28.42 38.16
CA GLU A 803 -14.23 -27.98 36.86
C GLU A 803 -15.68 -28.47 36.62
N SER A 804 -16.07 -29.59 37.22
CA SER A 804 -17.42 -30.16 37.18
C SER A 804 -18.51 -29.23 37.74
N GLU A 805 -18.16 -28.27 38.60
CA GLU A 805 -19.10 -27.25 39.12
C GLU A 805 -19.21 -26.02 38.20
N ALA A 806 -18.24 -25.77 37.32
CA ALA A 806 -18.26 -24.68 36.34
C ALA A 806 -19.04 -25.02 35.05
N LEU A 807 -19.21 -26.33 34.77
CA LEU A 807 -19.96 -26.83 33.62
C LEU A 807 -21.47 -26.69 33.84
N THR A 808 -22.17 -26.13 32.83
CA THR A 808 -23.63 -26.23 32.72
C THR A 808 -24.04 -27.69 32.56
N ASP A 809 -25.30 -28.04 32.84
CA ASP A 809 -25.74 -29.44 32.73
C ASP A 809 -25.69 -29.97 31.28
N GLU A 810 -25.83 -29.08 30.30
CA GLU A 810 -25.53 -29.34 28.88
C GLU A 810 -24.02 -29.63 28.66
N GLY A 811 -23.14 -28.82 29.25
CA GLY A 811 -21.68 -29.03 29.19
C GLY A 811 -21.23 -30.32 29.89
N LYS A 812 -21.91 -30.72 30.99
CA LYS A 812 -21.70 -32.02 31.65
C LYS A 812 -22.15 -33.16 30.75
N ALA A 813 -23.27 -33.02 30.06
CA ALA A 813 -23.75 -34.01 29.09
C ALA A 813 -22.77 -34.17 27.91
N ALA A 814 -22.26 -33.07 27.34
CA ALA A 814 -21.25 -33.11 26.28
C ALA A 814 -19.93 -33.76 26.75
N LEU A 815 -19.48 -33.46 27.97
CA LEU A 815 -18.30 -34.11 28.58
C LEU A 815 -18.53 -35.60 28.92
N GLU A 816 -19.80 -36.01 29.10
CA GLU A 816 -20.21 -37.40 29.28
C GLU A 816 -20.38 -38.14 27.94
N GLU A 817 -20.77 -37.49 26.85
CA GLU A 817 -20.71 -38.07 25.50
C GLU A 817 -19.24 -38.23 25.07
N SER A 818 -18.40 -37.19 25.17
CA SER A 818 -16.99 -37.26 24.72
C SER A 818 -16.13 -38.28 25.48
N LYS A 819 -16.50 -38.65 26.72
CA LYS A 819 -15.85 -39.71 27.50
C LYS A 819 -16.29 -41.12 27.14
N LYS A 820 -17.36 -41.29 26.35
CA LYS A 820 -17.84 -42.60 25.87
C LYS A 820 -17.16 -43.00 24.56
N ASP A 821 -16.77 -42.02 23.74
CA ASP A 821 -16.18 -42.27 22.42
C ASP A 821 -14.66 -42.62 22.46
N GLU A 822 -14.01 -42.57 23.64
CA GLU A 822 -12.60 -43.02 23.79
C GLU A 822 -12.39 -44.52 23.50
N SER A 823 -13.44 -45.35 23.39
CA SER A 823 -13.31 -46.80 23.18
C SER A 823 -13.28 -47.27 21.72
N ASP A 824 -13.76 -46.48 20.75
CA ASP A 824 -13.92 -46.92 19.35
C ASP A 824 -13.25 -45.96 18.35
N VAL A 825 -11.93 -46.15 18.16
CA VAL A 825 -11.07 -45.30 17.30
C VAL A 825 -11.26 -45.54 15.79
N LYS A 826 -12.51 -45.78 15.35
CA LYS A 826 -12.89 -46.05 13.95
C LYS A 826 -14.32 -45.61 13.60
N ASP A 827 -14.57 -44.31 13.65
CA ASP A 827 -15.02 -43.52 12.50
C ASP A 827 -14.99 -42.03 12.89
N THR A 828 -15.01 -41.10 11.94
CA THR A 828 -15.12 -39.66 12.26
C THR A 828 -16.60 -39.31 12.51
N PRO A 829 -17.00 -38.89 13.74
CA PRO A 829 -18.41 -38.71 14.07
C PRO A 829 -19.03 -37.52 13.34
N GLU A 830 -20.22 -37.72 12.77
CA GLU A 830 -20.96 -36.70 12.01
C GLU A 830 -21.65 -35.63 12.89
N SER A 831 -21.29 -35.51 14.17
CA SER A 831 -22.08 -34.82 15.20
C SER A 831 -21.35 -33.74 16.02
N ILE A 832 -20.40 -33.02 15.40
CA ILE A 832 -19.68 -31.89 16.03
C ILE A 832 -20.65 -30.79 16.55
N GLU A 833 -21.85 -30.67 15.98
CA GLU A 833 -22.91 -29.76 16.45
C GLU A 833 -23.46 -30.11 17.85
N LYS A 834 -23.18 -31.30 18.40
CA LYS A 834 -23.50 -31.65 19.80
C LYS A 834 -22.40 -31.26 20.80
N GLU A 835 -21.15 -31.24 20.36
CA GLU A 835 -19.99 -30.97 21.23
C GLU A 835 -19.88 -29.49 21.61
N THR A 836 -20.60 -28.62 20.89
CA THR A 836 -20.49 -27.16 20.98
C THR A 836 -21.70 -26.55 21.71
N THR A 837 -21.52 -26.25 23.00
CA THR A 837 -22.54 -25.58 23.83
C THR A 837 -22.57 -24.08 23.58
N GLU A 838 -23.73 -23.52 23.21
CA GLU A 838 -23.92 -22.07 23.06
C GLU A 838 -23.92 -21.32 24.40
N GLN A 839 -24.23 -22.01 25.51
CA GLN A 839 -24.32 -21.40 26.84
C GLN A 839 -22.93 -21.24 27.49
N PRO A 840 -22.56 -20.05 27.99
CA PRO A 840 -21.29 -19.84 28.65
C PRO A 840 -21.19 -20.61 29.99
N ARG A 841 -19.98 -21.10 30.31
CA ARG A 841 -19.68 -21.74 31.61
C ARG A 841 -20.08 -20.83 32.79
N VAL A 842 -20.55 -21.45 33.87
CA VAL A 842 -20.93 -20.73 35.10
C VAL A 842 -19.67 -20.26 35.81
N ALA A 843 -19.67 -19.01 36.31
CA ALA A 843 -18.54 -18.47 37.05
C ALA A 843 -18.36 -19.19 38.39
N LEU A 844 -17.17 -19.75 38.61
CA LEU A 844 -16.77 -20.36 39.88
C LEU A 844 -16.83 -19.34 41.02
N LYS A 845 -17.45 -19.72 42.13
CA LYS A 845 -17.56 -18.86 43.33
C LYS A 845 -16.40 -19.13 44.27
N VAL A 846 -15.49 -18.16 44.36
CA VAL A 846 -14.40 -18.17 45.35
C VAL A 846 -15.00 -18.08 46.77
N PRO A 847 -14.50 -18.85 47.75
CA PRO A 847 -14.96 -18.77 49.14
C PRO A 847 -14.80 -17.38 49.77
N GLU A 848 -15.79 -16.94 50.55
CA GLU A 848 -15.83 -15.62 51.21
C GLU A 848 -14.65 -15.37 52.19
N SER A 849 -13.93 -16.43 52.60
CA SER A 849 -12.78 -16.36 53.49
C SER A 849 -11.49 -15.79 52.85
N VAL A 850 -11.48 -15.55 51.54
CA VAL A 850 -10.29 -15.10 50.81
C VAL A 850 -10.22 -13.56 50.75
N HIS A 851 -9.52 -12.97 51.71
CA HIS A 851 -9.25 -11.53 51.76
C HIS A 851 -7.85 -11.22 51.24
N VAL A 852 -7.73 -10.33 50.25
CA VAL A 852 -6.43 -9.91 49.69
C VAL A 852 -6.33 -8.39 49.70
N THR A 853 -5.51 -7.85 50.60
CA THR A 853 -5.23 -6.40 50.68
C THR A 853 -3.86 -6.09 50.05
N ILE A 854 -3.86 -5.16 49.10
CA ILE A 854 -2.69 -4.85 48.28
C ILE A 854 -2.20 -3.45 48.64
N SER A 855 -1.08 -3.42 49.37
CA SER A 855 -0.46 -2.23 49.93
C SER A 855 0.80 -1.84 49.18
N LYS A 856 1.38 -0.69 49.52
CA LYS A 856 2.62 -0.16 48.90
C LYS A 856 3.79 -1.15 48.89
N ASP A 857 3.91 -2.00 49.91
CA ASP A 857 5.06 -2.90 50.05
C ASP A 857 4.91 -4.18 49.23
N ASN A 858 3.72 -4.81 49.23
CA ASN A 858 3.46 -6.04 48.48
C ASN A 858 3.14 -5.80 46.99
N LEU A 859 2.86 -4.55 46.58
CA LEU A 859 2.65 -4.13 45.19
C LEU A 859 3.72 -4.66 44.21
N LYS A 860 4.96 -4.78 44.67
CA LYS A 860 6.11 -5.30 43.89
C LYS A 860 5.90 -6.73 43.40
N ASP A 861 5.20 -7.57 44.16
CA ASP A 861 4.95 -8.97 43.81
C ASP A 861 3.95 -9.08 42.66
N TYR A 862 2.95 -8.18 42.64
CA TYR A 862 1.94 -8.08 41.60
C TYR A 862 2.48 -7.41 40.32
N VAL A 863 3.16 -6.27 40.46
CA VAL A 863 3.55 -5.42 39.32
C VAL A 863 4.98 -5.67 38.83
N GLY A 864 5.89 -6.08 39.70
CA GLY A 864 7.34 -6.09 39.47
C GLY A 864 8.04 -4.86 40.08
N PRO A 865 9.37 -4.71 39.86
CA PRO A 865 10.13 -3.56 40.34
C PRO A 865 9.62 -2.23 39.74
N PRO A 866 9.81 -1.10 40.44
CA PRO A 866 9.38 0.22 39.96
C PRO A 866 10.09 0.60 38.66
N VAL A 867 9.32 1.13 37.70
CA VAL A 867 9.82 1.53 36.37
C VAL A 867 10.48 2.91 36.43
N PHE A 868 10.02 3.78 37.34
CA PHE A 868 10.52 5.13 37.56
C PHE A 868 10.91 5.29 39.03
N THR A 869 12.13 5.76 39.28
CA THR A 869 12.73 5.87 40.62
C THR A 869 12.58 7.27 41.21
N ALA A 870 12.90 8.32 40.45
CA ALA A 870 12.66 9.73 40.80
C ALA A 870 12.62 10.63 39.54
N ASP A 871 12.03 11.83 39.68
CA ASP A 871 12.16 12.94 38.70
C ASP A 871 13.32 13.90 39.07
N ARG A 872 13.75 13.93 40.34
CA ARG A 872 14.86 14.78 40.81
C ARG A 872 16.19 14.06 40.58
N LEU A 873 17.04 14.63 39.71
CA LEU A 873 18.35 14.08 39.35
C LEU A 873 19.45 14.48 40.35
N TYR A 874 19.33 15.68 40.92
CA TYR A 874 20.28 16.23 41.88
C TYR A 874 19.56 16.64 43.18
N GLU A 875 20.03 16.13 44.33
CA GLU A 875 19.59 16.65 45.64
C GLU A 875 20.08 18.09 45.84
N LYS A 876 21.33 18.36 45.45
CA LYS A 876 21.96 19.69 45.40
C LYS A 876 22.54 19.93 44.02
N THR A 877 22.17 21.04 43.41
CA THR A 877 22.58 21.49 42.07
C THR A 877 24.00 22.08 42.11
N PRO A 878 25.00 21.46 41.43
CA PRO A 878 26.34 22.04 41.35
C PRO A 878 26.35 23.30 40.45
N PRO A 879 27.36 24.19 40.57
CA PRO A 879 27.49 25.35 39.69
C PRO A 879 27.53 24.92 38.22
N GLY A 880 26.79 25.64 37.38
CA GLY A 880 26.55 25.29 35.98
C GLY A 880 25.28 24.47 35.72
N VAL A 881 24.58 23.99 36.76
CA VAL A 881 23.34 23.20 36.60
C VAL A 881 22.11 23.97 37.07
N ALA A 882 21.09 24.07 36.22
CA ALA A 882 19.82 24.75 36.52
C ALA A 882 18.61 23.89 36.08
N MET A 883 17.51 23.91 36.86
CA MET A 883 16.31 23.13 36.54
C MET A 883 15.33 23.91 35.65
N GLY A 884 15.04 23.38 34.47
CA GLY A 884 14.08 23.91 33.51
C GLY A 884 12.84 23.03 33.36
N LEU A 885 11.71 23.63 32.99
CA LEU A 885 10.47 22.90 32.75
C LEU A 885 10.16 22.77 31.26
N ALA A 886 10.08 21.53 30.78
CA ALA A 886 9.76 21.19 29.40
C ALA A 886 8.35 20.60 29.27
N TRP A 887 7.78 20.75 28.08
CA TRP A 887 6.55 20.07 27.68
C TRP A 887 6.89 18.98 26.67
N THR A 888 6.33 17.79 26.85
CA THR A 888 6.55 16.62 25.99
C THR A 888 5.20 15.99 25.61
N SER A 889 5.19 15.11 24.62
CA SER A 889 4.00 14.33 24.24
C SER A 889 3.45 13.43 25.36
N MET A 890 4.23 13.14 26.40
CA MET A 890 3.81 12.39 27.59
C MET A 890 3.24 13.29 28.71
N GLY A 891 3.46 14.60 28.62
CA GLY A 891 3.14 15.60 29.66
C GLY A 891 4.35 16.47 30.00
N GLY A 892 4.28 17.19 31.12
CA GLY A 892 5.41 18.00 31.60
C GLY A 892 6.55 17.16 32.19
N ALA A 893 7.78 17.61 31.95
CA ALA A 893 9.01 17.03 32.48
C ALA A 893 9.92 18.12 33.06
N ALA A 894 10.52 17.84 34.22
CA ALA A 894 11.64 18.63 34.75
C ALA A 894 12.93 18.17 34.06
N LEU A 895 13.69 19.11 33.50
CA LEU A 895 14.96 18.88 32.83
C LEU A 895 16.06 19.66 33.53
N TYR A 896 17.24 19.06 33.65
CA TYR A 896 18.43 19.76 34.11
C TYR A 896 19.17 20.28 32.88
N VAL A 897 19.49 21.58 32.84
CA VAL A 897 20.43 22.13 31.87
C VAL A 897 21.78 22.17 32.56
N GLU A 898 22.75 21.45 31.99
CA GLU A 898 24.09 21.31 32.53
C GLU A 898 25.05 22.09 31.63
N SER A 899 25.84 23.00 32.20
CA SER A 899 26.94 23.68 31.50
C SER A 899 28.24 23.38 32.22
N ILE A 900 29.20 22.78 31.52
CA ILE A 900 30.53 22.45 32.05
C ILE A 900 31.64 23.10 31.23
N LEU A 901 32.80 23.28 31.84
CA LEU A 901 34.03 23.68 31.16
C LEU A 901 34.66 22.45 30.49
N GLU A 902 34.87 22.48 29.18
CA GLU A 902 35.42 21.36 28.41
C GLU A 902 36.96 21.27 28.52
N SER A 903 37.62 22.42 28.61
CA SER A 903 39.08 22.53 28.70
C SER A 903 39.49 23.56 29.76
N ALA A 904 40.55 23.25 30.50
CA ALA A 904 41.06 24.14 31.55
C ALA A 904 41.33 25.56 31.00
N LEU A 905 40.91 26.57 31.77
CA LEU A 905 41.10 27.97 31.42
C LEU A 905 42.60 28.30 31.32
N SER A 906 42.95 29.07 30.29
CA SER A 906 44.28 29.60 30.07
C SER A 906 44.18 30.92 29.30
N HIS A 907 45.13 31.83 29.50
CA HIS A 907 45.27 33.04 28.69
C HIS A 907 45.34 32.75 27.17
N SER A 908 45.73 31.54 26.76
CA SER A 908 45.78 31.11 25.35
C SER A 908 44.56 30.32 24.86
N SER A 909 43.59 29.98 25.72
CA SER A 909 42.41 29.23 25.28
C SER A 909 41.43 30.13 24.51
N ARG A 910 40.76 29.55 23.51
CA ARG A 910 39.78 30.22 22.66
C ARG A 910 38.36 29.91 23.14
N PRO A 911 37.41 30.86 23.05
CA PRO A 911 36.05 30.63 23.49
C PRO A 911 35.32 29.71 22.51
N GLY A 912 34.43 28.87 23.04
CA GLY A 912 33.63 27.93 22.23
C GLY A 912 32.42 27.41 22.99
N LEU A 913 31.43 26.92 22.25
CA LEU A 913 30.19 26.38 22.80
C LEU A 913 29.78 25.10 22.07
N GLU A 914 30.05 23.95 22.68
CA GLU A 914 29.50 22.66 22.25
C GLU A 914 28.11 22.43 22.85
N ARG A 915 27.27 21.67 22.15
CA ARG A 915 25.86 21.46 22.54
C ARG A 915 25.36 20.05 22.20
N THR A 916 24.92 19.30 23.21
CA THR A 916 24.40 17.92 23.04
C THR A 916 23.07 17.72 23.78
N GLY A 917 22.32 16.67 23.40
CA GLY A 917 20.97 16.41 23.95
C GLY A 917 19.86 16.29 22.90
N ASN A 918 20.17 15.79 21.69
CA ASN A 918 19.20 15.54 20.60
C ASN A 918 18.30 16.76 20.27
N LEU A 919 18.97 17.91 20.18
CA LEU A 919 18.37 19.24 20.06
C LEU A 919 17.96 19.54 18.61
N LYS A 920 16.72 19.98 18.40
CA LYS A 920 16.24 20.51 17.11
C LYS A 920 16.65 21.97 16.88
N ALA A 921 16.23 22.55 15.75
CA ALA A 921 16.69 23.84 15.26
C ALA A 921 16.38 25.02 16.22
N VAL A 922 15.14 25.12 16.71
CA VAL A 922 14.72 26.26 17.56
C VAL A 922 15.44 26.25 18.90
N MET A 923 15.58 25.06 19.51
CA MET A 923 16.35 24.93 20.75
C MET A 923 17.86 25.18 20.55
N LYS A 924 18.43 24.80 19.40
CA LYS A 924 19.81 25.16 19.02
C LYS A 924 20.01 26.66 18.88
N GLU A 925 19.03 27.38 18.32
CA GLU A 925 19.07 28.84 18.20
C GLU A 925 18.89 29.52 19.57
N SER A 926 17.96 29.05 20.39
CA SER A 926 17.74 29.52 21.77
C SER A 926 18.99 29.40 22.64
N ILE A 927 19.81 28.35 22.49
CA ILE A 927 21.13 28.22 23.13
C ILE A 927 22.08 29.37 22.74
N LEU A 928 22.12 29.75 21.45
CA LEU A 928 23.00 30.80 20.95
C LEU A 928 22.55 32.19 21.43
N ILE A 929 21.24 32.41 21.53
CA ILE A 929 20.64 33.61 22.12
C ILE A 929 21.00 33.70 23.61
N ALA A 930 20.78 32.62 24.38
CA ALA A 930 21.09 32.56 25.80
C ALA A 930 22.60 32.78 26.09
N TYR A 931 23.49 32.22 25.27
CA TYR A 931 24.94 32.43 25.39
C TYR A 931 25.36 33.87 25.05
N SER A 932 24.80 34.44 23.99
CA SER A 932 25.06 35.84 23.60
C SER A 932 24.58 36.82 24.68
N PHE A 933 23.43 36.52 25.30
CA PHE A 933 22.89 37.29 26.40
C PHE A 933 23.69 37.11 27.71
N ALA A 934 24.07 35.88 28.08
CA ALA A 934 24.92 35.63 29.24
C ALA A 934 26.28 36.36 29.14
N LYS A 935 26.87 36.42 27.94
CA LYS A 935 28.04 37.26 27.65
C LYS A 935 27.77 38.75 27.91
N ASN A 936 26.63 39.27 27.48
CA ASN A 936 26.24 40.66 27.73
C ASN A 936 26.06 40.96 29.23
N VAL A 937 25.42 40.05 29.99
CA VAL A 937 25.26 40.20 31.45
C VAL A 937 26.61 40.23 32.17
N MET A 938 27.55 39.34 31.83
CA MET A 938 28.90 39.40 32.43
C MET A 938 29.63 40.69 32.04
N ALA A 939 29.64 41.06 30.76
CA ALA A 939 30.32 42.29 30.32
C ALA A 939 29.73 43.60 30.91
N THR A 940 28.49 43.57 31.40
CA THR A 940 27.80 44.75 31.98
C THR A 940 27.75 44.77 33.51
N ARG A 941 27.55 43.61 34.18
CA ARG A 941 27.54 43.51 35.64
C ARG A 941 28.91 43.15 36.25
N PHE A 942 29.78 42.46 35.51
CA PHE A 942 31.04 41.88 36.00
C PHE A 942 32.22 42.09 35.00
N PRO A 943 32.58 43.34 34.68
CA PRO A 943 33.46 43.65 33.54
C PRO A 943 34.89 43.11 33.64
N ASP A 944 35.36 42.79 34.85
CA ASP A 944 36.68 42.19 35.10
C ASP A 944 36.70 40.66 34.90
N ASN A 945 35.54 40.02 34.76
CA ASN A 945 35.41 38.57 34.65
C ASN A 945 35.41 38.11 33.18
N HIS A 946 36.61 37.88 32.65
CA HIS A 946 36.87 37.41 31.28
C HIS A 946 36.62 35.90 31.05
N PHE A 947 35.80 35.23 31.88
CA PHE A 947 35.53 33.80 31.75
C PHE A 947 35.05 33.41 30.34
N PHE A 948 34.02 34.08 29.82
CA PHE A 948 33.45 33.75 28.50
C PHE A 948 34.31 34.18 27.29
N ASP A 949 35.42 34.89 27.50
CA ASP A 949 36.38 35.23 26.45
C ASP A 949 37.39 34.09 26.22
N HIS A 950 37.61 33.23 27.22
CA HIS A 950 38.59 32.14 27.20
C HIS A 950 37.98 30.73 27.37
N ALA A 951 36.79 30.60 27.94
CA ALA A 951 36.16 29.29 28.22
C ALA A 951 35.65 28.58 26.94
N LYS A 952 36.06 27.31 26.76
CA LYS A 952 35.31 26.37 25.92
C LYS A 952 34.30 25.65 26.80
N ILE A 953 33.02 25.86 26.51
CA ILE A 953 31.90 25.39 27.32
C ILE A 953 31.17 24.30 26.56
N HIS A 954 30.75 23.24 27.26
CA HIS A 954 29.83 22.24 26.74
C HIS A 954 28.51 22.35 27.52
N LEU A 955 27.43 22.71 26.80
CA LEU A 955 26.07 22.70 27.33
C LEU A 955 25.37 21.39 26.95
N HIS A 956 24.89 20.66 27.97
CA HIS A 956 24.18 19.40 27.82
C HIS A 956 22.73 19.53 28.30
N CYS A 957 21.82 18.94 27.51
CA CYS A 957 20.49 18.57 27.96
C CYS A 957 20.42 17.03 28.03
N PRO A 958 20.23 16.41 29.21
CA PRO A 958 20.10 14.97 29.38
C PRO A 958 18.93 14.34 28.59
N GLU A 959 18.77 13.02 28.68
CA GLU A 959 17.75 12.23 27.97
C GLU A 959 17.85 12.28 26.42
N GLY A 960 19.05 12.15 25.85
CA GLY A 960 19.28 12.24 24.40
C GLY A 960 18.49 11.26 23.50
N ALA A 961 17.75 10.30 24.06
CA ALA A 961 16.78 9.49 23.31
C ALA A 961 15.53 10.29 22.86
N VAL A 962 15.11 11.29 23.62
CA VAL A 962 13.94 12.14 23.32
C VAL A 962 14.40 13.38 22.55
N GLN A 963 13.75 13.69 21.43
CA GLN A 963 14.04 14.91 20.67
C GLN A 963 13.51 16.14 21.40
N LYS A 964 14.36 17.16 21.60
CA LYS A 964 14.00 18.37 22.34
C LYS A 964 13.96 19.58 21.43
N ASP A 965 12.88 20.36 21.52
CA ASP A 965 12.63 21.53 20.68
C ASP A 965 11.79 22.60 21.40
N GLY A 966 11.79 23.81 20.84
CA GLY A 966 11.10 24.97 21.38
C GLY A 966 12.01 25.87 22.26
N PRO A 967 11.72 27.17 22.34
CA PRO A 967 12.60 28.17 22.95
C PRO A 967 12.38 28.36 24.47
N SER A 968 11.39 27.70 25.07
CA SER A 968 10.93 27.95 26.46
C SER A 968 11.90 27.53 27.60
N ALA A 969 13.15 27.22 27.27
CA ALA A 969 14.25 26.97 28.20
C ALA A 969 15.32 28.10 28.16
N GLY A 970 15.10 29.18 27.40
CA GLY A 970 16.07 30.26 27.21
C GLY A 970 16.59 30.85 28.52
N ILE A 971 15.70 31.12 29.47
CA ILE A 971 16.09 31.62 30.81
C ILE A 971 16.87 30.57 31.62
N THR A 972 16.53 29.28 31.50
CA THR A 972 17.26 28.18 32.16
C THR A 972 18.69 28.07 31.64
N MET A 973 18.86 28.20 30.32
CA MET A 973 20.17 28.08 29.65
C MET A 973 21.06 29.28 29.96
N ALA A 974 20.51 30.50 30.00
CA ALA A 974 21.25 31.67 30.48
C ALA A 974 21.66 31.53 31.97
N THR A 975 20.76 31.00 32.80
CA THR A 975 21.03 30.79 34.25
C THR A 975 22.11 29.73 34.49
N SER A 976 22.06 28.61 33.76
CA SER A 976 23.10 27.57 33.75
C SER A 976 24.48 28.15 33.37
N LEU A 977 24.55 28.95 32.30
CA LEU A 977 25.80 29.57 31.85
C LEU A 977 26.35 30.61 32.84
N LEU A 978 25.48 31.45 33.45
CA LEU A 978 25.90 32.42 34.46
C LEU A 978 26.28 31.76 35.80
N SER A 979 25.57 30.70 36.21
CA SER A 979 25.92 29.87 37.38
C SER A 979 27.33 29.30 37.27
N LEU A 980 27.72 28.82 36.07
CA LEU A 980 29.09 28.37 35.80
C LEU A 980 30.10 29.53 35.86
N ALA A 981 29.82 30.65 35.18
CA ALA A 981 30.74 31.80 35.09
C ALA A 981 30.96 32.52 36.44
N MET A 982 29.98 32.50 37.33
CA MET A 982 30.06 33.05 38.69
C MET A 982 30.42 32.02 39.76
N ASN A 983 30.52 30.73 39.40
CA ASN A 983 30.71 29.59 40.31
C ASN A 983 29.71 29.54 41.49
N LYS A 984 28.47 30.03 41.29
CA LYS A 984 27.41 30.02 42.31
C LYS A 984 26.35 28.95 42.00
N GLN A 985 25.96 28.19 43.02
CA GLN A 985 24.90 27.18 42.93
C GLN A 985 23.52 27.83 42.76
N VAL A 986 22.62 27.16 42.05
CA VAL A 986 21.20 27.52 41.93
C VAL A 986 20.40 26.74 42.98
N ASP A 987 19.33 27.34 43.54
CA ASP A 987 18.39 26.66 44.46
C ASP A 987 17.80 25.39 43.80
N PRO A 988 18.00 24.18 44.34
CA PRO A 988 17.51 22.93 43.74
C PRO A 988 15.98 22.75 43.84
N GLU A 989 15.27 23.60 44.60
CA GLU A 989 13.81 23.62 44.63
C GLU A 989 13.19 24.64 43.66
N LEU A 990 14.03 25.40 42.93
CA LEU A 990 13.61 26.43 41.99
C LEU A 990 13.57 25.88 40.56
N ALA A 991 12.38 25.88 39.97
CA ALA A 991 12.18 25.52 38.56
C ALA A 991 11.86 26.76 37.72
N MET A 992 12.33 26.80 36.47
CA MET A 992 12.10 27.96 35.58
C MET A 992 11.74 27.59 34.14
N THR A 993 10.92 28.43 33.50
CA THR A 993 10.60 28.31 32.07
C THR A 993 10.26 29.67 31.48
N GLY A 994 10.75 29.92 30.26
CA GLY A 994 10.63 31.21 29.60
C GLY A 994 11.45 31.22 28.32
N GLU A 995 10.89 31.76 27.24
CA GLU A 995 11.66 32.15 26.07
C GLU A 995 12.40 33.47 26.38
N LEU A 996 13.63 33.61 25.88
CA LEU A 996 14.54 34.70 26.20
C LEU A 996 14.96 35.40 24.91
N THR A 997 14.78 36.72 24.82
CA THR A 997 15.31 37.51 23.70
C THR A 997 16.80 37.85 23.89
N VAL A 998 17.49 38.21 22.81
CA VAL A 998 18.88 38.72 22.85
C VAL A 998 19.00 39.97 23.75
N THR A 999 17.91 40.72 23.95
CA THR A 999 17.85 41.91 24.82
C THR A 999 17.50 41.61 26.27
N GLY A 1000 17.25 40.35 26.64
CA GLY A 1000 16.91 39.97 28.01
C GLY A 1000 15.44 40.08 28.39
N LYS A 1001 14.51 40.30 27.44
CA LYS A 1001 13.07 40.18 27.73
C LYS A 1001 12.67 38.71 27.77
N VAL A 1002 11.78 38.36 28.71
CA VAL A 1002 11.14 37.04 28.78
C VAL A 1002 9.81 37.06 28.02
N LEU A 1003 9.58 36.06 27.16
CA LEU A 1003 8.38 35.95 26.31
C LEU A 1003 7.46 34.81 26.76
N ARG A 1004 6.15 34.96 26.46
CA ARG A 1004 5.09 33.99 26.78
C ARG A 1004 5.41 32.58 26.27
N ILE A 1005 5.10 31.57 27.08
CA ILE A 1005 5.30 30.14 26.78
C ILE A 1005 3.99 29.36 26.68
N GLY A 1006 4.02 28.19 26.04
CA GLY A 1006 2.95 27.20 26.13
C GLY A 1006 3.12 26.22 27.30
N GLY A 1007 2.02 25.57 27.69
CA GLY A 1007 2.00 24.41 28.59
C GLY A 1007 2.29 24.67 30.07
N LEU A 1008 1.90 25.83 30.60
CA LEU A 1008 2.22 26.21 32.00
C LEU A 1008 1.64 25.23 33.03
N ARG A 1009 0.41 24.73 32.82
CA ARG A 1009 -0.23 23.73 33.70
C ARG A 1009 0.61 22.45 33.80
N GLU A 1010 0.96 21.86 32.66
CA GLU A 1010 1.73 20.62 32.59
C GLU A 1010 3.13 20.79 33.17
N LYS A 1011 3.76 21.96 32.94
CA LYS A 1011 5.05 22.33 33.54
C LYS A 1011 4.98 22.49 35.06
N THR A 1012 3.92 23.11 35.58
CA THR A 1012 3.71 23.28 37.04
C THR A 1012 3.47 21.93 37.72
N VAL A 1013 2.71 21.03 37.10
CA VAL A 1013 2.56 19.64 37.58
C VAL A 1013 3.90 18.87 37.58
N ALA A 1014 4.78 19.13 36.60
CA ALA A 1014 6.13 18.56 36.59
C ALA A 1014 7.02 19.12 37.71
N ALA A 1015 6.94 20.43 38.00
CA ALA A 1015 7.62 21.06 39.13
C ALA A 1015 7.15 20.45 40.47
N ARG A 1016 5.83 20.29 40.68
CA ARG A 1016 5.25 19.63 41.87
C ARG A 1016 5.80 18.20 42.04
N ARG A 1017 5.89 17.44 40.94
CA ARG A 1017 6.42 16.06 40.93
C ARG A 1017 7.95 15.98 41.13
N ALA A 1018 8.70 17.01 40.77
CA ALA A 1018 10.14 17.12 41.06
C ALA A 1018 10.45 17.58 42.49
N GLY A 1019 9.43 18.03 43.26
CA GLY A 1019 9.60 18.57 44.60
C GLY A 1019 10.10 20.01 44.62
N CYS A 1020 9.71 20.81 43.63
CA CYS A 1020 10.03 22.24 43.56
C CYS A 1020 9.02 23.06 44.37
N SER A 1021 9.50 23.94 45.24
CA SER A 1021 8.68 24.87 46.03
C SER A 1021 8.40 26.20 45.31
N LYS A 1022 9.18 26.53 44.26
CA LYS A 1022 9.06 27.79 43.50
C LYS A 1022 9.10 27.55 41.99
N ILE A 1023 8.29 28.31 41.24
CA ILE A 1023 8.29 28.33 39.76
C ILE A 1023 8.44 29.74 39.21
N LEU A 1024 9.41 29.93 38.31
CA LEU A 1024 9.61 31.16 37.53
C LEU A 1024 8.95 31.03 36.16
N PHE A 1025 8.05 31.94 35.80
CA PHE A 1025 7.33 31.93 34.53
C PHE A 1025 7.11 33.34 33.94
N PRO A 1026 6.81 33.48 32.64
CA PRO A 1026 6.64 34.79 32.01
C PRO A 1026 5.36 35.49 32.48
N LYS A 1027 5.44 36.79 32.72
CA LYS A 1027 4.33 37.65 33.15
C LYS A 1027 3.13 37.65 32.19
N ASP A 1028 3.39 37.46 30.89
CA ASP A 1028 2.35 37.29 29.87
C ASP A 1028 1.50 36.00 30.05
N ASN A 1029 1.95 35.04 30.88
CA ASN A 1029 1.21 33.83 31.25
C ASN A 1029 0.44 33.97 32.60
N TRP A 1030 0.32 35.18 33.17
CA TRP A 1030 -0.39 35.37 34.46
C TRP A 1030 -1.86 34.94 34.43
N GLY A 1031 -2.55 35.08 33.28
CA GLY A 1031 -3.91 34.54 33.10
C GLY A 1031 -3.92 33.01 33.24
N ASP A 1032 -3.06 32.33 32.50
CA ASP A 1032 -2.88 30.88 32.51
C ASP A 1032 -2.53 30.33 33.92
N TRP A 1033 -1.83 31.12 34.74
CA TRP A 1033 -1.55 30.80 36.15
C TRP A 1033 -2.80 30.93 37.05
N CYS A 1034 -3.61 31.96 36.83
CA CYS A 1034 -4.87 32.15 37.57
C CYS A 1034 -5.87 31.02 37.28
N GLU A 1035 -5.93 30.57 36.03
CA GLU A 1035 -6.79 29.46 35.55
C GLU A 1035 -6.37 28.07 36.06
N LEU A 1036 -5.18 27.91 36.65
CA LEU A 1036 -4.80 26.63 37.25
C LEU A 1036 -5.75 26.31 38.43
N PRO A 1037 -6.25 25.07 38.57
CA PRO A 1037 -7.00 24.67 39.76
C PRO A 1037 -6.08 24.68 40.99
N ASP A 1038 -6.65 25.01 42.15
CA ASP A 1038 -5.84 25.40 43.32
C ASP A 1038 -5.01 24.25 43.90
N ASN A 1039 -5.42 22.99 43.69
CA ASN A 1039 -4.63 21.79 44.02
C ASN A 1039 -3.31 21.66 43.23
N ILE A 1040 -3.10 22.44 42.17
CA ILE A 1040 -1.82 22.55 41.46
C ILE A 1040 -0.97 23.71 42.04
N LYS A 1041 -1.61 24.75 42.59
CA LYS A 1041 -0.96 25.89 43.25
C LYS A 1041 -0.52 25.55 44.68
N GLU A 1042 -1.24 24.66 45.37
CA GLU A 1042 -0.93 24.19 46.72
C GLU A 1042 0.47 23.56 46.80
N GLY A 1043 1.36 24.29 47.47
CA GLY A 1043 2.77 23.91 47.67
C GLY A 1043 3.77 24.54 46.70
N ILE A 1044 3.34 25.42 45.77
CA ILE A 1044 4.24 26.10 44.82
C ILE A 1044 3.99 27.60 44.80
N GLU A 1045 5.04 28.39 45.08
CA GLU A 1045 5.04 29.84 44.85
C GLU A 1045 5.35 30.16 43.38
N GLY A 1046 4.48 30.93 42.74
CA GLY A 1046 4.60 31.30 41.33
C GLY A 1046 5.06 32.75 41.13
N HIS A 1047 6.27 32.94 40.61
CA HIS A 1047 6.84 34.25 40.33
C HIS A 1047 6.73 34.62 38.84
N ALA A 1048 6.03 35.73 38.57
CA ALA A 1048 5.75 36.23 37.23
C ALA A 1048 6.77 37.30 36.79
N ILE A 1049 7.45 37.05 35.67
CA ILE A 1049 8.69 37.76 35.27
C ILE A 1049 8.54 38.43 33.89
N ASP A 1050 9.04 39.67 33.74
CA ASP A 1050 9.01 40.42 32.47
C ASP A 1050 10.42 40.44 31.84
N TRP A 1051 11.47 40.57 32.67
CA TRP A 1051 12.87 40.67 32.22
C TRP A 1051 13.79 39.69 32.96
N TYR A 1052 14.91 39.35 32.32
CA TYR A 1052 15.90 38.46 32.93
C TYR A 1052 16.59 39.07 34.18
N SER A 1053 16.55 40.38 34.37
CA SER A 1053 16.90 41.01 35.66
C SER A 1053 16.20 40.32 36.82
N ASP A 1054 14.89 40.13 36.67
CA ASP A 1054 13.99 39.59 37.68
C ASP A 1054 14.34 38.12 37.95
N VAL A 1055 14.77 37.37 36.91
CA VAL A 1055 15.32 36.00 37.06
C VAL A 1055 16.63 36.03 37.85
N PHE A 1056 17.58 36.88 37.45
CA PHE A 1056 18.91 36.94 38.08
C PHE A 1056 18.79 37.29 39.56
N ASP A 1057 18.00 38.31 39.89
CA ASP A 1057 17.93 38.88 41.23
C ASP A 1057 17.13 37.94 42.19
N ILE A 1058 16.26 37.07 41.67
CA ILE A 1058 15.63 35.97 42.44
C ILE A 1058 16.54 34.74 42.59
N VAL A 1059 17.27 34.35 41.54
CA VAL A 1059 18.15 33.17 41.56
C VAL A 1059 19.43 33.42 42.37
N PHE A 1060 19.96 34.63 42.32
CA PHE A 1060 21.25 35.01 42.91
C PHE A 1060 21.12 36.30 43.76
N PRO A 1061 20.42 36.26 44.91
CA PRO A 1061 20.21 37.46 45.75
C PRO A 1061 21.51 38.03 46.34
N ASP A 1062 22.44 37.16 46.77
CA ASP A 1062 23.67 37.53 47.49
C ASP A 1062 24.92 37.43 46.60
N VAL A 1063 25.03 38.29 45.57
CA VAL A 1063 26.22 38.36 44.69
C VAL A 1063 27.09 39.57 45.02
N ASN A 1064 28.27 39.31 45.59
CA ASN A 1064 29.32 40.31 45.69
C ASN A 1064 30.03 40.44 44.32
N VAL A 1065 30.02 41.64 43.76
CA VAL A 1065 30.64 41.97 42.46
C VAL A 1065 32.16 41.83 42.50
N GLU A 1066 32.81 42.14 43.62
CA GLU A 1066 34.27 42.03 43.77
C GLU A 1066 34.73 40.57 43.78
N GLU A 1067 33.98 39.70 44.45
CA GLU A 1067 34.20 38.25 44.53
C GLU A 1067 34.13 37.61 43.12
N VAL A 1068 33.03 37.86 42.38
CA VAL A 1068 32.82 37.33 41.03
C VAL A 1068 33.83 37.90 40.03
N ASN A 1069 34.26 39.16 40.18
CA ASN A 1069 35.32 39.75 39.38
C ASN A 1069 36.71 39.18 39.69
N GLY A 1070 36.96 38.73 40.93
CA GLY A 1070 38.22 38.10 41.32
C GLY A 1070 38.39 36.67 40.80
N LEU A 1071 37.28 35.93 40.71
CA LEU A 1071 37.23 34.46 40.75
C LEU A 1071 38.13 33.72 39.74
N TRP A 1072 38.27 34.24 38.52
CA TRP A 1072 39.07 33.59 37.46
C TRP A 1072 40.42 34.26 37.17
N LYS A 1073 40.76 35.35 37.88
CA LYS A 1073 41.98 36.13 37.60
C LYS A 1073 43.26 35.33 37.78
N ASP A 1074 43.30 34.36 38.69
CA ASP A 1074 44.46 33.48 38.87
C ASP A 1074 44.60 32.42 37.77
N ALA A 1075 43.49 31.86 37.28
CA ALA A 1075 43.51 30.90 36.16
C ALA A 1075 43.87 31.55 34.81
N LEU A 1076 43.60 32.86 34.66
CA LEU A 1076 43.90 33.63 33.45
C LEU A 1076 45.25 34.37 33.50
N LYS A 1077 46.00 34.29 34.62
CA LYS A 1077 47.36 34.83 34.69
C LYS A 1077 48.28 34.10 33.72
N LYS A 1078 48.92 34.85 32.83
CA LYS A 1078 50.00 34.33 31.98
C LYS A 1078 51.13 33.84 32.90
N GLN A 1079 51.49 32.55 32.81
CA GLN A 1079 52.69 32.04 33.46
C GLN A 1079 53.90 32.84 32.97
N LYS A 1080 54.76 33.28 33.89
CA LYS A 1080 56.06 33.82 33.52
C LYS A 1080 56.97 32.66 33.16
N ASP A 1081 57.60 32.73 31.99
CA ASP A 1081 58.70 31.84 31.62
C ASP A 1081 59.85 32.05 32.62
N ASN A 1082 60.06 31.11 33.55
CA ASN A 1082 61.29 31.03 34.34
C ASN A 1082 62.41 30.56 33.41
N LYS A 1083 63.01 31.50 32.66
CA LYS A 1083 64.00 31.18 31.62
C LYS A 1083 65.22 32.11 31.58
N ASP A 1084 65.36 32.91 32.64
CA ASP A 1084 66.47 33.84 32.89
C ASP A 1084 67.09 33.55 34.28
N LYS A 1085 67.51 32.28 34.50
CA LYS A 1085 68.27 31.86 35.69
C LYS A 1085 69.34 30.80 35.40
N ASP A 1086 69.10 29.91 34.43
CA ASP A 1086 70.05 28.85 34.08
C ASP A 1086 71.05 29.33 33.00
N ARG A 1087 71.69 30.49 33.23
CA ARG A 1087 72.57 31.17 32.25
C ARG A 1087 73.76 31.95 32.82
N ASP A 1088 73.81 32.18 34.12
CA ASP A 1088 74.86 32.99 34.76
C ASP A 1088 75.89 32.13 35.53
N ASP A 1089 75.77 30.79 35.49
CA ASP A 1089 76.59 29.81 36.23
C ASP A 1089 77.42 28.87 35.31
N GLU A 1090 77.80 29.30 34.10
CA GLU A 1090 78.69 28.54 33.17
C GLU A 1090 79.98 29.28 32.73
N ASP A 1091 80.25 30.48 33.26
CA ASP A 1091 81.53 31.20 33.13
C ASP A 1091 82.11 31.50 34.54
N ASP A 1092 83.36 31.07 34.78
CA ASP A 1092 84.21 31.15 36.00
C ASP A 1092 84.07 30.07 37.13
N ASP A 1093 85.14 29.27 37.24
CA ASP A 1093 85.64 28.35 38.33
C ASP A 1093 84.74 27.23 38.94
#